data_AF-F9XI09-F1
#
_entry.id   AF-F9XI09-F1
#
_cell.length_a   1.000
_cell.length_b   1.000
_cell.length_c   1.000
_cell.angle_alpha   90.00
_cell.angle_beta   90.00
_cell.angle_gamma   90.00
#
_symmetry.space_group_name_H-M   'P 1'
#
loop_
_entity.id
_entity.type
_entity.pdbx_description
1 polymer ?
#
loop_
_entity_poly.entity_id
_entity_poly.type
_entity_poly.pdbx_seq_one_letter_code
_entity_poly.pdbx_strand_id
1 'polypeptide(L)'
;MATTIRVPCSSANIGPGFDVIGLALSVWLELKITFGDEQSSGQPYNCRVTYEGLGKDGVDLSPDRNLITQTALYVLRCHGQRSFPPNTHVHIINPIPLGRGLGSSGAAVVAGVALGSEAGKLGLSKDRILDFCLMIERHPDNVAAALYGGFVGSYLKELNPEDMKRKEIPLAEVLPAPQGGEDTGLQPPIPPLNIGKHIRFPWAKEIKCIAIIPDFEVATAKARSVLPTTYEKADVIYNLQRVALLTTALGQSPPNAEMIYDGMQDKVHQPYRKTLIPGLTEILHSVTPESHPGLLGICLSGAGPTILALATQNFDDIANHIVEQFKKENITCQWKLLEPAYDGLTVSQDASSKTQDKTAMTYADAGVSIDAGNQLVKSIKAAVASTRRPGADAEIGGFGGALDLAAAGYKEAPTLIQAIDGIGTKLKIAFAMNDFSTVGIDLVAMNVNDLVVQGAEPLTFMDYYACSTLNIPDAVSFVEGVARGCVEAGCALVGGETAEMPGMYQDNEFDAGGAATGAIKRGQKILPDKASMKEGDVLLGLSSNGVHSNGFSLVRKVIERQGLSFTDDAPWDSGKSVGQSLLTPTRIYVKPLLAAVQKDLLLGMAHITGGGLEDNIPRMLPKHLAAEVDASTWEVPKVLLWLKQAGNVSSREFARTWNTGLGMVIVVKEELAEDATKVLQDAGEKVSRVGRLVRKTDEEVILRNFEHWNRS
;
A
#
# COMPACT_ATOMS: atom_id res chain seq x y z
N MET A 1 9.33 -20.78 22.70
CA MET A 1 8.76 -19.73 21.82
C MET A 1 7.35 -20.14 21.49
N ALA A 2 6.38 -19.26 21.65
CA ALA A 2 5.00 -19.56 21.30
C ALA A 2 4.71 -18.92 19.94
N THR A 3 4.10 -19.63 19.01
CA THR A 3 3.66 -19.07 17.73
C THR A 3 2.16 -18.78 17.83
N THR A 4 1.74 -17.58 17.45
CA THR A 4 0.33 -17.19 17.43
C THR A 4 -0.14 -17.08 15.98
N ILE A 5 -1.18 -17.84 15.63
CA ILE A 5 -1.87 -17.74 14.33
C ILE A 5 -3.21 -17.06 14.55
N ARG A 6 -3.52 -16.01 13.79
CA ARG A 6 -4.82 -15.32 13.86
C ARG A 6 -5.51 -15.34 12.51
N VAL A 7 -6.79 -15.69 12.49
CA VAL A 7 -7.63 -15.75 11.29
C VAL A 7 -8.96 -15.05 11.56
N PRO A 8 -9.36 -14.06 10.76
CA PRO A 8 -10.63 -13.39 10.95
C PRO A 8 -11.79 -14.31 10.53
N CYS A 9 -12.95 -14.06 11.11
CA CYS A 9 -14.18 -14.66 10.64
C CYS A 9 -14.55 -14.07 9.26
N SER A 10 -15.44 -14.76 8.55
CA SER A 10 -15.89 -14.32 7.23
C SER A 10 -17.41 -14.34 7.12
N SER A 11 -17.95 -13.36 6.42
CA SER A 11 -19.27 -13.44 5.81
C SER A 11 -19.10 -13.77 4.34
N ALA A 12 -19.93 -14.66 3.82
CA ALA A 12 -19.87 -15.18 2.45
C ALA A 12 -21.23 -15.05 1.77
N ASN A 13 -21.31 -15.33 0.47
CA ASN A 13 -22.56 -15.21 -0.30
C ASN A 13 -23.23 -13.83 -0.16
N ILE A 14 -22.43 -12.75 -0.12
CA ILE A 14 -22.92 -11.40 0.14
C ILE A 14 -23.84 -10.97 -1.01
N GLY A 15 -25.13 -10.85 -0.71
CA GLY A 15 -26.18 -10.60 -1.70
C GLY A 15 -26.10 -11.58 -2.87
N PRO A 16 -25.89 -11.12 -4.11
CA PRO A 16 -25.84 -11.97 -5.31
C PRO A 16 -24.55 -12.81 -5.44
N GLY A 17 -23.55 -12.60 -4.58
CA GLY A 17 -22.18 -13.13 -4.71
C GLY A 17 -22.00 -14.58 -4.27
N PHE A 18 -22.94 -15.47 -4.61
CA PHE A 18 -22.95 -16.87 -4.20
C PHE A 18 -21.65 -17.62 -4.60
N ASP A 19 -20.97 -18.23 -3.62
CA ASP A 19 -19.68 -18.95 -3.74
C ASP A 19 -18.52 -18.13 -4.38
N VAL A 20 -18.68 -16.81 -4.55
CA VAL A 20 -17.70 -15.94 -5.22
C VAL A 20 -17.23 -14.81 -4.31
N ILE A 21 -18.12 -14.20 -3.53
CA ILE A 21 -17.82 -13.00 -2.74
C ILE A 21 -17.84 -13.32 -1.25
N GLY A 22 -16.76 -12.93 -0.58
CA GLY A 22 -16.64 -12.96 0.88
C GLY A 22 -16.12 -11.64 1.45
N LEU A 23 -16.38 -11.42 2.74
CA LEU A 23 -15.90 -10.29 3.53
C LEU A 23 -15.31 -10.81 4.83
N ALA A 24 -14.04 -10.51 5.08
CA ALA A 24 -13.42 -10.77 6.37
C ALA A 24 -13.90 -9.74 7.39
N LEU A 25 -14.25 -10.18 8.61
CA LEU A 25 -14.82 -9.33 9.65
C LEU A 25 -13.99 -9.41 10.95
N SER A 26 -14.06 -8.35 11.75
CA SER A 26 -13.20 -8.07 12.92
C SER A 26 -13.38 -8.98 14.16
N VAL A 27 -13.75 -10.25 13.97
CA VAL A 27 -13.76 -11.30 15.02
C VAL A 27 -12.73 -12.35 14.67
N TRP A 28 -11.83 -12.69 15.59
CA TRP A 28 -10.62 -13.45 15.28
C TRP A 28 -10.60 -14.82 15.97
N LEU A 29 -10.39 -15.88 15.20
CA LEU A 29 -9.90 -17.18 15.69
C LEU A 29 -8.40 -17.06 15.93
N GLU A 30 -7.94 -17.43 17.12
CA GLU A 30 -6.52 -17.40 17.48
C GLU A 30 -6.03 -18.79 17.91
N LEU A 31 -4.87 -19.21 17.41
CA LEU A 31 -4.16 -20.41 17.86
C LEU A 31 -2.87 -19.99 18.53
N LYS A 32 -2.66 -20.38 19.79
CA LYS A 32 -1.37 -20.28 20.46
C LYS A 32 -0.70 -21.65 20.45
N ILE A 33 0.47 -21.71 19.83
CA ILE A 33 1.18 -22.97 19.54
C ILE A 33 2.46 -22.96 20.36
N THR A 34 2.71 -24.03 21.10
CA THR A 34 4.00 -24.23 21.77
C THR A 34 4.58 -25.58 21.40
N PHE A 35 5.89 -25.62 21.21
CA PHE A 35 6.65 -26.86 20.98
C PHE A 35 7.51 -27.16 22.21
N GLY A 36 7.65 -28.43 22.58
CA GLY A 36 8.41 -28.83 23.76
C GLY A 36 7.63 -28.76 25.08
N ASP A 37 6.29 -28.69 25.04
CA ASP A 37 5.45 -28.71 26.24
C ASP A 37 5.43 -30.10 26.90
N GLU A 38 6.04 -30.23 28.08
CA GLU A 38 6.13 -31.50 28.81
C GLU A 38 4.76 -32.13 29.10
N GLN A 39 3.71 -31.31 29.25
CA GLN A 39 2.34 -31.80 29.47
C GLN A 39 1.72 -32.41 28.20
N SER A 40 2.35 -32.21 27.04
CA SER A 40 1.96 -32.81 25.76
C SER A 40 2.68 -34.13 25.49
N SER A 41 3.56 -34.58 26.39
CA SER A 41 4.24 -35.86 26.28
C SER A 41 3.25 -37.03 26.34
N GLY A 42 3.37 -37.98 25.41
CA GLY A 42 2.50 -39.17 25.34
C GLY A 42 1.09 -38.93 24.75
N GLN A 43 0.78 -37.71 24.29
CA GLN A 43 -0.48 -37.42 23.60
C GLN A 43 -0.50 -38.01 22.18
N PRO A 44 -1.67 -38.44 21.65
CA PRO A 44 -1.82 -38.89 20.27
C PRO A 44 -1.26 -37.86 19.28
N TYR A 45 -0.54 -38.33 18.25
CA TYR A 45 0.07 -37.50 17.22
C TYR A 45 1.01 -36.39 17.75
N ASN A 46 1.55 -36.55 18.96
CA ASN A 46 2.38 -35.57 19.68
C ASN A 46 1.71 -34.22 19.93
N CYS A 47 0.38 -34.16 19.91
CA CYS A 47 -0.36 -32.90 19.98
C CYS A 47 -1.39 -32.91 21.12
N ARG A 48 -1.31 -31.93 22.01
CA ARG A 48 -2.36 -31.60 22.97
C ARG A 48 -3.19 -30.44 22.46
N VAL A 49 -4.52 -30.58 22.47
CA VAL A 49 -5.44 -29.50 22.10
C VAL A 49 -6.16 -28.99 23.33
N THR A 50 -6.27 -27.67 23.45
CA THR A 50 -7.10 -27.02 24.47
C THR A 50 -7.93 -25.94 23.80
N TYR A 51 -9.10 -25.62 24.34
CA TYR A 51 -10.06 -24.74 23.70
C TYR A 51 -10.70 -23.76 24.68
N GLU A 52 -10.79 -22.50 24.25
CA GLU A 52 -11.51 -21.40 24.87
C GLU A 52 -12.41 -20.73 23.82
N GLY A 53 -13.60 -20.28 24.23
CA GLY A 53 -14.52 -19.54 23.37
C GLY A 53 -15.88 -20.21 23.21
N LEU A 54 -16.61 -19.83 22.16
CA LEU A 54 -17.97 -20.30 21.92
C LEU A 54 -17.98 -21.78 21.52
N GLY A 55 -18.97 -22.51 22.03
CA GLY A 55 -19.16 -23.93 21.71
C GLY A 55 -18.17 -24.89 22.39
N LYS A 56 -17.43 -24.45 23.41
CA LYS A 56 -16.40 -25.24 24.12
C LYS A 56 -16.83 -26.66 24.49
N ASP A 57 -18.08 -26.84 24.94
CA ASP A 57 -18.59 -28.14 25.40
C ASP A 57 -18.89 -29.13 24.25
N GLY A 58 -18.95 -28.65 23.01
CA GLY A 58 -19.23 -29.46 21.81
C GLY A 58 -18.03 -29.71 20.90
N VAL A 59 -16.84 -29.18 21.24
CA VAL A 59 -15.63 -29.32 20.41
C VAL A 59 -14.82 -30.54 20.84
N ASP A 60 -14.58 -31.46 19.91
CA ASP A 60 -13.64 -32.56 20.12
C ASP A 60 -12.20 -32.02 20.20
N LEU A 61 -11.49 -32.40 21.26
CA LEU A 61 -10.09 -31.98 21.49
C LEU A 61 -9.08 -33.02 21.01
N SER A 62 -9.53 -34.13 20.42
CA SER A 62 -8.62 -35.12 19.85
C SER A 62 -8.01 -34.56 18.56
N PRO A 63 -6.67 -34.59 18.38
CA PRO A 63 -6.01 -34.01 17.21
C PRO A 63 -6.48 -34.56 15.85
N ASP A 64 -7.01 -35.78 15.84
CA ASP A 64 -7.54 -36.49 14.68
C ASP A 64 -9.04 -36.27 14.48
N ARG A 65 -9.73 -35.52 15.35
CA ARG A 65 -11.16 -35.22 15.29
C ARG A 65 -11.48 -33.73 15.29
N ASN A 66 -10.53 -32.90 15.72
CA ASN A 66 -10.64 -31.45 15.69
C ASN A 66 -10.25 -30.90 14.30
N LEU A 67 -11.16 -30.20 13.62
CA LEU A 67 -10.99 -29.72 12.23
C LEU A 67 -9.67 -28.98 11.97
N ILE A 68 -9.22 -28.14 12.91
CA ILE A 68 -7.98 -27.34 12.78
C ILE A 68 -6.76 -28.27 12.74
N THR A 69 -6.68 -29.18 13.71
CA THR A 69 -5.54 -30.10 13.83
C THR A 69 -5.60 -31.24 12.81
N GLN A 70 -6.79 -31.66 12.40
CA GLN A 70 -6.99 -32.54 11.24
C GLN A 70 -6.42 -31.90 9.97
N THR A 71 -6.79 -30.65 9.70
CA THR A 71 -6.30 -29.90 8.54
C THR A 71 -4.78 -29.76 8.58
N ALA A 72 -4.20 -29.47 9.75
CA ALA A 72 -2.75 -29.41 9.91
C ALA A 72 -2.08 -30.76 9.65
N LEU A 73 -2.64 -31.87 10.15
CA LEU A 73 -2.14 -33.22 9.89
C LEU A 73 -2.19 -33.57 8.39
N TYR A 74 -3.22 -33.14 7.67
CA TYR A 74 -3.27 -33.29 6.21
C TYR A 74 -2.08 -32.61 5.54
N VAL A 75 -1.81 -31.34 5.87
CA VAL A 75 -0.67 -30.58 5.32
C VAL A 75 0.66 -31.25 5.66
N LEU A 76 0.85 -31.67 6.92
CA LEU A 76 2.06 -32.36 7.37
C LEU A 76 2.29 -33.67 6.58
N ARG A 77 1.24 -34.49 6.41
CA ARG A 77 1.33 -35.77 5.70
C ARG A 77 1.62 -35.60 4.22
N CYS A 78 1.06 -34.57 3.57
CA CYS A 78 1.42 -34.18 2.21
C CYS A 78 2.93 -33.88 2.05
N HIS A 79 3.62 -33.56 3.15
CA HIS A 79 5.06 -33.29 3.18
C HIS A 79 5.85 -34.39 3.93
N GLY A 80 5.30 -35.59 4.03
CA GLY A 80 5.98 -36.76 4.62
C GLY A 80 6.09 -36.77 6.15
N GLN A 81 5.39 -35.87 6.85
CA GLN A 81 5.39 -35.78 8.31
C GLN A 81 4.10 -36.41 8.86
N ARG A 82 4.23 -37.53 9.59
CA ARG A 82 3.06 -38.31 10.07
C ARG A 82 2.28 -37.66 11.22
N SER A 83 2.95 -36.83 12.01
CA SER A 83 2.45 -36.30 13.29
C SER A 83 3.07 -34.94 13.53
N PHE A 84 2.53 -34.20 14.50
CA PHE A 84 3.12 -32.93 14.92
C PHE A 84 4.54 -33.17 15.49
N PRO A 85 5.38 -32.11 15.54
CA PRO A 85 6.62 -32.16 16.29
C PRO A 85 6.38 -32.66 17.73
N PRO A 86 7.33 -33.38 18.33
CA PRO A 86 7.20 -33.86 19.70
C PRO A 86 6.78 -32.75 20.67
N ASN A 87 5.84 -33.07 21.57
CA ASN A 87 5.38 -32.15 22.61
C ASN A 87 4.76 -30.85 22.05
N THR A 88 3.91 -30.94 21.03
CA THR A 88 3.17 -29.81 20.48
C THR A 88 1.91 -29.55 21.32
N HIS A 89 1.66 -28.30 21.68
CA HIS A 89 0.41 -27.86 22.28
C HIS A 89 -0.23 -26.79 21.43
N VAL A 90 -1.51 -26.98 21.11
CA VAL A 90 -2.35 -26.06 20.35
C VAL A 90 -3.48 -25.58 21.26
N HIS A 91 -3.42 -24.30 21.63
CA HIS A 91 -4.47 -23.65 22.38
C HIS A 91 -5.33 -22.79 21.45
N ILE A 92 -6.59 -23.19 21.28
CA ILE A 92 -7.55 -22.58 20.37
C ILE A 92 -8.40 -21.58 21.15
N ILE A 93 -8.46 -20.34 20.68
CA ILE A 93 -9.34 -19.28 21.19
C ILE A 93 -10.29 -18.89 20.05
N ASN A 94 -11.54 -19.34 20.13
CA ASN A 94 -12.51 -19.15 19.05
C ASN A 94 -13.78 -18.40 19.53
N PRO A 95 -13.85 -17.08 19.33
CA PRO A 95 -15.04 -16.28 19.58
C PRO A 95 -16.05 -16.32 18.42
N ILE A 96 -15.77 -17.04 17.33
CA ILE A 96 -16.64 -17.11 16.15
C ILE A 96 -17.81 -18.08 16.43
N PRO A 97 -19.08 -17.65 16.26
CA PRO A 97 -20.22 -18.55 16.46
C PRO A 97 -20.24 -19.72 15.47
N LEU A 98 -20.18 -20.95 15.99
CA LEU A 98 -20.23 -22.18 15.20
C LEU A 98 -21.62 -22.34 14.54
N GLY A 99 -21.64 -22.84 13.29
CA GLY A 99 -22.88 -23.19 12.58
C GLY A 99 -23.82 -22.02 12.28
N ARG A 100 -23.40 -20.77 12.52
CA ARG A 100 -24.28 -19.60 12.52
C ARG A 100 -24.10 -18.64 11.34
N GLY A 101 -23.15 -18.87 10.44
CA GLY A 101 -23.00 -18.09 9.20
C GLY A 101 -21.90 -17.02 9.23
N LEU A 102 -20.99 -17.05 10.21
CA LEU A 102 -19.80 -16.18 10.28
C LEU A 102 -18.51 -16.93 9.92
N GLY A 103 -18.57 -17.89 9.00
CA GLY A 103 -17.36 -18.46 8.40
C GLY A 103 -16.44 -19.25 9.34
N SER A 104 -16.94 -19.74 10.48
CA SER A 104 -16.08 -20.42 11.46
C SER A 104 -15.36 -21.65 10.90
N SER A 105 -15.97 -22.39 9.97
CA SER A 105 -15.33 -23.52 9.28
C SER A 105 -14.19 -23.04 8.40
N GLY A 106 -14.42 -22.04 7.54
CA GLY A 106 -13.38 -21.49 6.67
C GLY A 106 -12.21 -20.91 7.46
N ALA A 107 -12.47 -20.19 8.56
CA ALA A 107 -11.43 -19.70 9.46
C ALA A 107 -10.64 -20.86 10.10
N ALA A 108 -11.31 -21.94 10.53
CA ALA A 108 -10.67 -23.13 11.09
C ALA A 108 -9.81 -23.89 10.07
N VAL A 109 -10.26 -23.99 8.81
CA VAL A 109 -9.50 -24.61 7.71
C VAL A 109 -8.24 -23.77 7.42
N VAL A 110 -8.37 -22.45 7.25
CA VAL A 110 -7.23 -21.54 7.02
C VAL A 110 -6.24 -21.62 8.19
N ALA A 111 -6.72 -21.58 9.42
CA ALA A 111 -5.89 -21.68 10.62
C ALA A 111 -5.19 -23.05 10.71
N GLY A 112 -5.88 -24.13 10.34
CA GLY A 112 -5.31 -25.48 10.31
C GLY A 112 -4.23 -25.66 9.25
N VAL A 113 -4.40 -25.09 8.05
CA VAL A 113 -3.38 -25.16 7.00
C VAL A 113 -2.14 -24.37 7.43
N ALA A 114 -2.35 -23.17 8.00
CA ALA A 114 -1.27 -22.36 8.56
C ALA A 114 -0.55 -23.08 9.71
N LEU A 115 -1.29 -23.72 10.62
CA LEU A 115 -0.73 -24.54 11.69
C LEU A 115 0.13 -25.69 11.14
N GLY A 116 -0.33 -26.38 10.09
CA GLY A 116 0.45 -27.43 9.44
C GLY A 116 1.74 -26.90 8.80
N SER A 117 1.68 -25.72 8.18
CA SER A 117 2.86 -25.02 7.65
C SER A 117 3.88 -24.69 8.75
N GLU A 118 3.42 -24.12 9.86
CA GLU A 118 4.28 -23.72 10.98
C GLU A 118 4.86 -24.92 11.72
N ALA A 119 4.03 -25.90 12.08
CA ALA A 119 4.47 -27.13 12.75
C ALA A 119 5.45 -27.92 11.89
N GLY A 120 5.24 -27.94 10.57
CA GLY A 120 6.10 -28.66 9.63
C GLY A 120 7.31 -27.88 9.15
N LYS A 121 7.45 -26.59 9.51
CA LYS A 121 8.45 -25.64 9.00
C LYS A 121 8.49 -25.61 7.46
N LEU A 122 7.31 -25.56 6.84
CA LEU A 122 7.14 -25.73 5.39
C LEU A 122 7.26 -24.42 4.60
N GLY A 123 7.07 -23.26 5.24
CA GLY A 123 7.19 -21.95 4.59
C GLY A 123 6.18 -21.74 3.45
N LEU A 124 4.94 -22.24 3.58
CA LEU A 124 3.94 -22.14 2.52
C LEU A 124 3.51 -20.68 2.31
N SER A 125 3.48 -20.23 1.05
CA SER A 125 2.92 -18.93 0.68
C SER A 125 1.39 -18.88 0.89
N LYS A 126 0.78 -17.70 1.01
CA LYS A 126 -0.69 -17.56 1.09
C LYS A 126 -1.41 -18.22 -0.10
N ASP A 127 -0.91 -18.07 -1.32
CA ASP A 127 -1.47 -18.76 -2.49
C ASP A 127 -1.43 -20.28 -2.33
N ARG A 128 -0.35 -20.82 -1.75
CA ARG A 128 -0.25 -22.26 -1.52
C ARG A 128 -1.17 -22.72 -0.39
N ILE A 129 -1.31 -21.92 0.66
CA ILE A 129 -2.29 -22.14 1.74
C ILE A 129 -3.70 -22.18 1.13
N LEU A 130 -4.03 -21.28 0.21
CA LEU A 130 -5.31 -21.28 -0.49
C LEU A 130 -5.55 -22.59 -1.23
N ASP A 131 -4.57 -23.14 -1.97
CA ASP A 131 -4.73 -24.42 -2.67
C ASP A 131 -5.08 -25.57 -1.70
N PHE A 132 -4.43 -25.63 -0.53
CA PHE A 132 -4.77 -26.60 0.51
C PHE A 132 -6.17 -26.38 1.08
N CYS A 133 -6.53 -25.13 1.35
CA CYS A 133 -7.85 -24.77 1.83
C CYS A 133 -8.93 -25.19 0.84
N LEU A 134 -8.73 -24.96 -0.46
CA LEU A 134 -9.70 -25.26 -1.52
C LEU A 134 -9.88 -26.75 -1.80
N MET A 135 -8.90 -27.58 -1.44
CA MET A 135 -9.06 -29.04 -1.48
C MET A 135 -9.96 -29.56 -0.34
N ILE A 136 -10.02 -28.84 0.78
CA ILE A 136 -10.87 -29.16 1.93
C ILE A 136 -12.25 -28.51 1.77
N GLU A 137 -12.27 -27.21 1.45
CA GLU A 137 -13.44 -26.37 1.32
C GLU A 137 -13.51 -25.83 -0.10
N ARG A 138 -14.33 -26.45 -0.95
CA ARG A 138 -14.45 -26.11 -2.37
C ARG A 138 -15.19 -24.79 -2.64
N HIS A 139 -15.53 -24.03 -1.61
CA HIS A 139 -16.20 -22.74 -1.73
C HIS A 139 -15.16 -21.67 -1.39
N PRO A 140 -14.65 -20.95 -2.40
CA PRO A 140 -13.48 -20.10 -2.21
C PRO A 140 -13.79 -18.82 -1.44
N ASP A 141 -15.06 -18.41 -1.35
CA ASP A 141 -15.51 -17.16 -0.77
C ASP A 141 -15.11 -16.97 0.70
N ASN A 142 -15.39 -17.94 1.57
CA ASN A 142 -15.03 -17.87 2.99
C ASN A 142 -13.52 -17.94 3.20
N VAL A 143 -12.87 -18.95 2.60
CA VAL A 143 -11.44 -19.19 2.82
C VAL A 143 -10.59 -18.07 2.23
N ALA A 144 -10.95 -17.51 1.06
CA ALA A 144 -10.23 -16.39 0.47
C ALA A 144 -10.41 -15.13 1.32
N ALA A 145 -11.63 -14.84 1.81
CA ALA A 145 -11.85 -13.72 2.71
C ALA A 145 -11.03 -13.87 4.00
N ALA A 146 -11.11 -15.02 4.67
CA ALA A 146 -10.37 -15.29 5.90
C ALA A 146 -8.84 -15.23 5.70
N LEU A 147 -8.33 -15.72 4.56
CA LEU A 147 -6.91 -15.77 4.25
C LEU A 147 -6.32 -14.41 3.85
N TYR A 148 -7.03 -13.69 2.97
CA TYR A 148 -6.52 -12.44 2.39
C TYR A 148 -7.01 -11.20 3.10
N GLY A 149 -8.18 -11.20 3.74
CA GLY A 149 -8.73 -10.03 4.41
C GLY A 149 -9.42 -9.03 3.47
N GLY A 150 -10.31 -8.24 4.05
CA GLY A 150 -11.14 -7.25 3.36
C GLY A 150 -12.32 -7.86 2.61
N PHE A 151 -12.83 -7.12 1.62
CA PHE A 151 -13.90 -7.55 0.71
C PHE A 151 -13.27 -8.21 -0.52
N VAL A 152 -13.53 -9.50 -0.73
CA VAL A 152 -12.77 -10.36 -1.65
C VAL A 152 -13.71 -11.06 -2.62
N GLY A 153 -13.38 -10.98 -3.90
CA GLY A 153 -13.90 -11.86 -4.95
C GLY A 153 -12.94 -13.01 -5.18
N SER A 154 -13.46 -14.20 -5.43
CA SER A 154 -12.66 -15.41 -5.64
C SER A 154 -13.29 -16.33 -6.68
N TYR A 155 -12.47 -17.09 -7.37
CA TYR A 155 -12.94 -18.10 -8.32
C TYR A 155 -12.01 -19.33 -8.36
N LEU A 156 -12.60 -20.46 -8.72
CA LEU A 156 -11.89 -21.72 -8.94
C LEU A 156 -11.58 -21.91 -10.42
N LYS A 157 -10.35 -22.30 -10.74
CA LYS A 157 -10.03 -22.72 -12.11
C LYS A 157 -10.64 -24.08 -12.40
N GLU A 158 -11.00 -24.30 -13.67
CA GLU A 158 -11.31 -25.65 -14.13
C GLU A 158 -10.08 -26.55 -13.97
N LEU A 159 -10.26 -27.64 -13.24
CA LEU A 159 -9.25 -28.66 -13.04
C LEU A 159 -9.23 -29.62 -14.24
N ASN A 160 -8.07 -30.17 -14.56
CA ASN A 160 -7.97 -31.21 -15.59
C ASN A 160 -8.78 -32.46 -15.17
N PRO A 161 -9.25 -33.31 -16.11
CA PRO A 161 -10.09 -34.47 -15.80
C PRO A 161 -9.52 -35.43 -14.75
N GLU A 162 -8.20 -35.57 -14.65
CA GLU A 162 -7.53 -36.39 -13.62
C GLU A 162 -7.67 -35.77 -12.22
N ASP A 163 -7.57 -34.46 -12.11
CA ASP A 163 -7.80 -33.71 -10.88
C ASP A 163 -9.29 -33.56 -10.56
N MET A 164 -10.16 -33.54 -11.59
CA MET A 164 -11.62 -33.63 -11.41
C MET A 164 -12.09 -34.99 -10.90
N LYS A 165 -11.38 -36.09 -11.19
CA LYS A 165 -11.71 -37.42 -10.64
C LYS A 165 -11.41 -37.50 -9.14
N ARG A 166 -10.53 -36.64 -8.62
CA ARG A 166 -10.24 -36.46 -7.18
C ARG A 166 -11.26 -35.51 -6.53
N LYS A 167 -12.52 -35.61 -6.98
CA LYS A 167 -13.64 -34.76 -6.56
C LYS A 167 -13.94 -35.06 -5.10
N GLU A 168 -13.36 -34.23 -4.25
CA GLU A 168 -13.34 -34.33 -2.79
C GLU A 168 -12.45 -35.49 -2.33
N ILE A 169 -11.39 -35.17 -1.58
CA ILE A 169 -10.88 -36.14 -0.62
C ILE A 169 -11.52 -35.69 0.69
N PRO A 170 -12.63 -36.30 1.13
CA PRO A 170 -13.14 -36.07 2.47
C PRO A 170 -11.97 -36.10 3.45
N LEU A 171 -11.87 -35.13 4.36
CA LEU A 171 -10.84 -35.14 5.42
C LEU A 171 -10.81 -36.50 6.17
N ALA A 172 -11.96 -37.19 6.21
CA ALA A 172 -12.13 -38.56 6.73
C ALA A 172 -11.37 -39.66 5.96
N GLU A 173 -10.98 -39.44 4.69
CA GLU A 173 -10.14 -40.35 3.88
C GLU A 173 -8.63 -40.06 4.04
N VAL A 174 -8.27 -38.89 4.60
CA VAL A 174 -6.87 -38.48 4.80
C VAL A 174 -6.38 -38.76 6.22
N LEU A 175 -7.29 -38.86 7.19
CA LEU A 175 -7.00 -39.13 8.60
C LEU A 175 -7.84 -40.33 9.07
N PRO A 176 -7.21 -41.42 9.53
CA PRO A 176 -7.93 -42.66 9.80
C PRO A 176 -8.81 -42.53 11.05
N ALA A 177 -10.09 -42.88 10.96
CA ALA A 177 -10.90 -43.39 12.07
C ALA A 177 -12.18 -44.12 11.55
N PRO A 178 -12.84 -44.99 12.34
CA PRO A 178 -13.55 -46.16 11.85
C PRO A 178 -14.96 -45.85 11.32
N GLN A 179 -15.08 -45.29 10.12
CA GLN A 179 -16.36 -45.23 9.38
C GLN A 179 -16.17 -45.42 7.86
N GLY A 180 -15.26 -46.30 7.44
CA GLY A 180 -15.29 -46.89 6.09
C GLY A 180 -14.70 -46.07 4.94
N GLY A 181 -13.79 -45.12 5.19
CA GLY A 181 -12.98 -44.49 4.13
C GLY A 181 -11.79 -45.36 3.69
N GLU A 182 -11.32 -45.21 2.45
CA GLU A 182 -10.08 -45.84 1.98
C GLU A 182 -8.86 -45.21 2.69
N ASP A 183 -7.97 -46.05 3.26
CA ASP A 183 -6.69 -45.60 3.79
C ASP A 183 -5.80 -45.14 2.62
N THR A 184 -5.66 -43.83 2.45
CA THR A 184 -4.82 -43.22 1.40
C THR A 184 -3.31 -43.41 1.63
N GLY A 185 -2.92 -44.08 2.72
CA GLY A 185 -1.55 -44.45 3.01
C GLY A 185 -0.72 -43.29 3.60
N LEU A 186 0.60 -43.40 3.41
CA LEU A 186 1.61 -42.57 4.07
C LEU A 186 1.68 -41.10 3.63
N GLN A 187 1.23 -40.82 2.39
CA GLN A 187 1.35 -39.53 1.73
C GLN A 187 0.05 -39.28 0.94
N PRO A 188 -0.89 -38.50 1.48
CA PRO A 188 -2.09 -38.15 0.75
C PRO A 188 -1.75 -37.29 -0.47
N PRO A 189 -2.64 -37.24 -1.49
CA PRO A 189 -2.41 -36.42 -2.68
C PRO A 189 -2.21 -34.95 -2.33
N ILE A 190 -1.11 -34.40 -2.83
CA ILE A 190 -0.78 -32.98 -2.72
C ILE A 190 -1.76 -32.18 -3.60
N PRO A 191 -2.37 -31.09 -3.09
CA PRO A 191 -3.24 -30.23 -3.91
C PRO A 191 -2.53 -29.74 -5.18
N PRO A 192 -3.22 -29.65 -6.33
CA PRO A 192 -2.65 -28.98 -7.50
C PRO A 192 -2.29 -27.51 -7.18
N LEU A 193 -1.37 -26.93 -7.95
CA LEU A 193 -0.93 -25.55 -7.76
C LEU A 193 -1.90 -24.58 -8.44
N ASN A 194 -2.15 -23.44 -7.81
CA ASN A 194 -2.90 -22.31 -8.39
C ASN A 194 -4.35 -22.66 -8.79
N ILE A 195 -5.06 -23.41 -7.94
CA ILE A 195 -6.44 -23.84 -8.22
C ILE A 195 -7.48 -22.75 -7.89
N GLY A 196 -7.11 -21.81 -7.02
CA GLY A 196 -7.90 -20.62 -6.71
C GLY A 196 -7.26 -19.33 -7.23
N LYS A 197 -8.09 -18.34 -7.51
CA LYS A 197 -7.69 -16.95 -7.72
C LYS A 197 -8.60 -16.03 -6.94
N HIS A 198 -8.06 -14.88 -6.57
CA HIS A 198 -8.77 -13.89 -5.77
C HIS A 198 -8.46 -12.48 -6.26
N ILE A 199 -9.32 -11.54 -5.90
CA ILE A 199 -9.12 -10.11 -6.03
C ILE A 199 -9.75 -9.43 -4.83
N ARG A 200 -9.04 -8.47 -4.23
CA ARG A 200 -9.63 -7.63 -3.19
C ARG A 200 -10.32 -6.44 -3.86
N PHE A 201 -11.59 -6.25 -3.56
CA PHE A 201 -12.37 -5.11 -4.03
C PHE A 201 -12.21 -3.90 -3.09
N PRO A 202 -12.41 -2.67 -3.59
CA PRO A 202 -12.47 -1.49 -2.74
C PRO A 202 -13.67 -1.55 -1.78
N TRP A 203 -13.52 -0.90 -0.62
CA TRP A 203 -14.56 -0.79 0.40
C TRP A 203 -14.58 0.62 0.98
N ALA A 204 -15.74 1.26 0.99
CA ALA A 204 -15.92 2.58 1.56
C ALA A 204 -15.86 2.53 3.10
N LYS A 205 -14.94 3.31 3.68
CA LYS A 205 -14.61 3.28 5.12
C LYS A 205 -15.79 3.62 6.04
N GLU A 206 -16.78 4.31 5.51
CA GLU A 206 -18.02 4.70 6.17
C GLU A 206 -18.93 3.50 6.43
N ILE A 207 -18.79 2.42 5.66
CA ILE A 207 -19.65 1.24 5.76
C ILE A 207 -19.18 0.35 6.91
N LYS A 208 -20.10 0.09 7.84
CA LYS A 208 -19.96 -0.88 8.94
C LYS A 208 -20.96 -2.03 8.75
N CYS A 209 -20.65 -3.16 9.38
CA CYS A 209 -21.42 -4.39 9.25
C CYS A 209 -22.14 -4.71 10.56
N ILE A 210 -23.47 -4.72 10.54
CA ILE A 210 -24.30 -5.18 11.65
C ILE A 210 -24.58 -6.67 11.42
N ALA A 211 -23.98 -7.53 12.23
CA ALA A 211 -24.21 -8.97 12.19
C ALA A 211 -25.23 -9.38 13.25
N ILE A 212 -26.44 -9.77 12.84
CA ILE A 212 -27.48 -10.33 13.71
C ILE A 212 -27.33 -11.84 13.72
N ILE A 213 -27.09 -12.42 14.89
CA ILE A 213 -26.71 -13.81 15.10
C ILE A 213 -27.82 -14.52 15.88
N PRO A 214 -28.70 -15.27 15.22
CA PRO A 214 -29.72 -16.08 15.88
C PRO A 214 -29.15 -17.24 16.67
N ASP A 215 -29.82 -17.61 17.77
CA ASP A 215 -29.43 -18.73 18.62
C ASP A 215 -29.96 -20.08 18.11
N PHE A 216 -29.63 -20.40 16.86
CA PHE A 216 -29.79 -21.73 16.28
C PHE A 216 -28.77 -21.93 15.15
N GLU A 217 -28.56 -23.18 14.75
CA GLU A 217 -27.56 -23.52 13.74
C GLU A 217 -28.20 -24.05 12.46
N VAL A 218 -27.58 -23.72 11.33
CA VAL A 218 -27.94 -24.28 10.03
C VAL A 218 -26.68 -24.90 9.43
N ALA A 219 -26.69 -26.22 9.26
CA ALA A 219 -25.58 -26.94 8.64
C ALA A 219 -25.43 -26.54 7.17
N THR A 220 -24.20 -26.31 6.71
CA THR A 220 -23.88 -25.95 5.31
C THR A 220 -24.47 -26.94 4.31
N ALA A 221 -24.41 -28.25 4.60
CA ALA A 221 -25.00 -29.29 3.75
C ALA A 221 -26.52 -29.12 3.59
N LYS A 222 -27.24 -28.79 4.66
CA LYS A 222 -28.69 -28.52 4.64
C LYS A 222 -29.01 -27.23 3.89
N ALA A 223 -28.21 -26.19 4.07
CA ALA A 223 -28.34 -24.93 3.33
C ALA A 223 -28.06 -25.06 1.82
N ARG A 224 -27.29 -26.08 1.42
CA ARG A 224 -27.07 -26.43 0.00
C ARG A 224 -28.16 -27.35 -0.54
N SER A 225 -28.68 -28.28 0.27
CA SER A 225 -29.69 -29.25 -0.20
C SER A 225 -31.02 -28.62 -0.60
N VAL A 226 -31.30 -27.39 -0.16
CA VAL A 226 -32.50 -26.64 -0.54
C VAL A 226 -32.34 -25.85 -1.85
N LEU A 227 -31.12 -25.74 -2.37
CA LEU A 227 -30.86 -25.05 -3.64
C LEU A 227 -31.32 -25.91 -4.82
N PRO A 228 -31.87 -25.31 -5.89
CA PRO A 228 -32.30 -26.06 -7.04
C PRO A 228 -31.10 -26.59 -7.83
N THR A 229 -31.31 -27.66 -8.59
CA THR A 229 -30.30 -28.19 -9.51
C THR A 229 -30.19 -27.37 -10.80
N THR A 230 -31.19 -26.55 -11.10
CA THR A 230 -31.26 -25.69 -12.29
C THR A 230 -31.87 -24.34 -11.95
N TYR A 231 -31.39 -23.29 -12.62
CA TYR A 231 -31.90 -21.93 -12.47
C TYR A 231 -32.52 -21.42 -13.77
N GLU A 232 -33.52 -20.56 -13.64
CA GLU A 232 -34.08 -19.83 -14.78
C GLU A 232 -33.06 -18.84 -15.33
N LYS A 233 -32.97 -18.74 -16.65
CA LYS A 233 -32.05 -17.80 -17.32
C LYS A 233 -32.22 -16.37 -16.82
N ALA A 234 -33.47 -15.95 -16.57
CA ALA A 234 -33.78 -14.61 -16.07
C ALA A 234 -33.17 -14.34 -14.69
N ASP A 235 -33.17 -15.33 -13.80
CA ASP A 235 -32.66 -15.18 -12.44
C ASP A 235 -31.14 -15.20 -12.39
N VAL A 236 -30.49 -16.00 -13.25
CA VAL A 236 -29.03 -15.96 -13.43
C VAL A 236 -28.59 -14.59 -13.97
N ILE A 237 -29.24 -14.09 -15.02
CA ILE A 237 -28.95 -12.75 -15.58
C ILE A 237 -29.15 -11.68 -14.52
N TYR A 238 -30.23 -11.77 -13.74
CA TYR A 238 -30.51 -10.85 -12.64
C TYR A 238 -29.34 -10.80 -11.65
N ASN A 239 -28.87 -11.95 -11.15
CA ASN A 239 -27.73 -12.01 -10.23
C ASN A 239 -26.43 -11.46 -10.85
N LEU A 240 -26.14 -11.77 -12.11
CA LEU A 240 -24.94 -11.29 -12.80
C LEU A 240 -24.91 -9.75 -12.91
N GLN A 241 -26.06 -9.11 -13.13
CA GLN A 241 -26.14 -7.66 -13.14
C GLN A 241 -25.82 -7.05 -11.76
N ARG A 242 -26.40 -7.64 -10.70
CA ARG A 242 -26.20 -7.16 -9.33
C ARG A 242 -24.76 -7.36 -8.86
N VAL A 243 -24.16 -8.52 -9.10
CA VAL A 243 -22.79 -8.79 -8.65
C VAL A 243 -21.76 -7.87 -9.33
N ALA A 244 -21.97 -7.56 -10.61
CA ALA A 244 -21.14 -6.60 -11.34
C ALA A 244 -21.25 -5.18 -10.76
N LEU A 245 -22.46 -4.77 -10.34
CA LEU A 245 -22.71 -3.47 -9.73
C LEU A 245 -22.14 -3.40 -8.30
N LEU A 246 -22.42 -4.41 -7.47
CA LEU A 246 -22.15 -4.43 -6.04
C LEU A 246 -20.67 -4.26 -5.72
N THR A 247 -19.80 -4.94 -6.47
CA THR A 247 -18.33 -4.91 -6.27
C THR A 247 -17.74 -3.51 -6.45
N THR A 248 -18.37 -2.67 -7.27
CA THR A 248 -17.96 -1.27 -7.47
C THR A 248 -18.68 -0.35 -6.51
N ALA A 249 -19.99 -0.54 -6.30
CA ALA A 249 -20.82 0.32 -5.46
C ALA A 249 -20.33 0.39 -4.01
N LEU A 250 -19.90 -0.75 -3.45
CA LEU A 250 -19.36 -0.82 -2.09
C LEU A 250 -18.02 -0.09 -1.91
N GLY A 251 -17.32 0.25 -3.00
CA GLY A 251 -16.07 1.00 -2.98
C GLY A 251 -16.22 2.52 -3.14
N GLN A 252 -17.43 3.02 -3.42
CA GLN A 252 -17.66 4.44 -3.66
C GLN A 252 -17.86 5.22 -2.36
N SER A 253 -17.21 6.38 -2.25
CA SER A 253 -17.39 7.33 -1.15
C SER A 253 -17.87 8.68 -1.73
N PRO A 254 -19.01 9.21 -1.29
CA PRO A 254 -19.91 8.63 -0.27
C PRO A 254 -20.67 7.38 -0.79
N PRO A 255 -21.04 6.42 0.08
CA PRO A 255 -21.82 5.25 -0.32
C PRO A 255 -23.21 5.62 -0.87
N ASN A 256 -23.62 5.00 -1.97
CA ASN A 256 -24.95 5.15 -2.53
C ASN A 256 -25.88 4.03 -2.02
N ALA A 257 -26.83 4.38 -1.15
CA ALA A 257 -27.73 3.42 -0.50
C ALA A 257 -28.63 2.67 -1.49
N GLU A 258 -29.21 3.36 -2.48
CA GLU A 258 -30.07 2.75 -3.50
C GLU A 258 -29.28 1.73 -4.33
N MET A 259 -28.09 2.11 -4.80
CA MET A 259 -27.25 1.25 -5.63
C MET A 259 -26.74 0.02 -4.87
N ILE A 260 -26.36 0.18 -3.59
CA ILE A 260 -25.91 -0.93 -2.75
C ILE A 260 -27.08 -1.86 -2.42
N TYR A 261 -28.25 -1.31 -2.05
CA TYR A 261 -29.42 -2.10 -1.70
C TYR A 261 -29.92 -2.93 -2.88
N ASP A 262 -30.02 -2.32 -4.07
CA ASP A 262 -30.37 -3.01 -5.30
C ASP A 262 -29.30 -4.03 -5.71
N GLY A 263 -28.03 -3.69 -5.51
CA GLY A 263 -26.89 -4.57 -5.75
C GLY A 263 -26.81 -5.77 -4.82
N MET A 264 -27.44 -5.73 -3.65
CA MET A 264 -27.47 -6.85 -2.69
C MET A 264 -28.65 -7.81 -2.91
N GLN A 265 -29.55 -7.53 -3.84
CA GLN A 265 -30.68 -8.41 -4.13
C GLN A 265 -30.22 -9.72 -4.81
N ASP A 266 -30.77 -10.84 -4.34
CA ASP A 266 -30.38 -12.18 -4.78
C ASP A 266 -31.58 -13.02 -5.21
N LYS A 267 -31.36 -13.82 -6.26
CA LYS A 267 -32.28 -14.84 -6.74
C LYS A 267 -31.68 -16.24 -6.83
N VAL A 268 -30.40 -16.42 -6.48
CA VAL A 268 -29.69 -17.69 -6.65
C VAL A 268 -29.71 -18.54 -5.39
N HIS A 269 -29.65 -17.97 -4.19
CA HIS A 269 -29.52 -18.76 -2.96
C HIS A 269 -30.47 -18.35 -1.83
N GLN A 270 -30.69 -17.05 -1.59
CA GLN A 270 -31.54 -16.57 -0.51
C GLN A 270 -33.01 -17.00 -0.63
N PRO A 271 -33.66 -16.95 -1.83
CA PRO A 271 -35.07 -17.33 -1.95
C PRO A 271 -35.36 -18.78 -1.57
N TYR A 272 -34.36 -19.66 -1.72
CA TYR A 272 -34.45 -21.08 -1.39
C TYR A 272 -34.08 -21.33 0.08
N ARG A 273 -33.07 -20.62 0.59
CA ARG A 273 -32.60 -20.73 1.98
C ARG A 273 -33.55 -20.12 3.01
N LYS A 274 -34.44 -19.21 2.61
CA LYS A 274 -35.45 -18.63 3.53
C LYS A 274 -36.31 -19.67 4.24
N THR A 275 -36.50 -20.85 3.65
CA THR A 275 -37.23 -21.97 4.27
C THR A 275 -36.55 -22.52 5.53
N LEU A 276 -35.26 -22.24 5.71
CA LEU A 276 -34.46 -22.71 6.83
C LEU A 276 -34.39 -21.69 7.98
N ILE A 277 -34.84 -20.45 7.75
CA ILE A 277 -34.66 -19.32 8.65
C ILE A 277 -36.02 -18.66 8.86
N PRO A 278 -36.71 -18.97 9.97
CA PRO A 278 -38.00 -18.36 10.29
C PRO A 278 -37.91 -16.83 10.31
N GLY A 279 -38.90 -16.16 9.70
CA GLY A 279 -38.98 -14.70 9.64
C GLY A 279 -38.05 -14.02 8.61
N LEU A 280 -37.24 -14.78 7.85
CA LEU A 280 -36.27 -14.18 6.92
C LEU A 280 -36.94 -13.30 5.85
N THR A 281 -38.08 -13.74 5.32
CA THR A 281 -38.78 -13.00 4.25
C THR A 281 -39.26 -11.64 4.77
N GLU A 282 -39.84 -11.63 5.96
CA GLU A 282 -40.33 -10.45 6.63
C GLU A 282 -39.18 -9.49 6.96
N ILE A 283 -38.05 -10.02 7.47
CA ILE A 283 -36.85 -9.23 7.80
C ILE A 283 -36.28 -8.54 6.56
N LEU A 284 -36.05 -9.29 5.48
CA LEU A 284 -35.45 -8.74 4.26
C LEU A 284 -36.36 -7.73 3.55
N HIS A 285 -37.68 -7.81 3.76
CA HIS A 285 -38.63 -6.85 3.19
C HIS A 285 -38.93 -5.65 4.11
N SER A 286 -38.83 -5.79 5.43
CA SER A 286 -39.16 -4.71 6.37
C SER A 286 -38.03 -3.70 6.55
N VAL A 287 -36.79 -4.11 6.27
CA VAL A 287 -35.57 -3.31 6.50
C VAL A 287 -35.00 -2.84 5.17
N THR A 288 -35.41 -1.64 4.74
CA THR A 288 -34.97 -0.99 3.50
C THR A 288 -34.34 0.38 3.79
N PRO A 289 -33.56 0.97 2.85
CA PRO A 289 -32.99 2.30 3.03
C PRO A 289 -34.05 3.38 3.24
N GLU A 290 -35.25 3.21 2.67
CA GLU A 290 -36.37 4.12 2.86
C GLU A 290 -36.98 4.01 4.26
N SER A 291 -37.08 2.79 4.80
CA SER A 291 -37.65 2.57 6.14
C SER A 291 -36.65 2.81 7.27
N HIS A 292 -35.36 2.62 7.02
CA HIS A 292 -34.29 2.73 8.02
C HIS A 292 -33.15 3.62 7.51
N PRO A 293 -33.17 4.92 7.84
CA PRO A 293 -32.09 5.83 7.48
C PRO A 293 -30.72 5.32 7.96
N GLY A 294 -29.72 5.36 7.08
CA GLY A 294 -28.36 4.86 7.36
C GLY A 294 -28.11 3.43 6.88
N LEU A 295 -29.16 2.63 6.62
CA LEU A 295 -29.03 1.32 5.99
C LEU A 295 -28.61 1.47 4.52
N LEU A 296 -27.68 0.64 4.07
CA LEU A 296 -27.23 0.53 2.69
C LEU A 296 -27.68 -0.77 2.04
N GLY A 297 -27.79 -1.87 2.80
CA GLY A 297 -28.17 -3.16 2.25
C GLY A 297 -28.25 -4.24 3.31
N ILE A 298 -28.94 -5.33 3.01
CA ILE A 298 -29.17 -6.44 3.94
C ILE A 298 -29.19 -7.78 3.19
N CYS A 299 -28.54 -8.80 3.75
CA CYS A 299 -28.46 -10.12 3.15
C CYS A 299 -28.26 -11.22 4.18
N LEU A 300 -28.34 -12.47 3.74
CA LEU A 300 -27.94 -13.62 4.53
C LEU A 300 -26.41 -13.77 4.54
N SER A 301 -25.83 -14.03 5.70
CA SER A 301 -24.40 -14.28 5.86
C SER A 301 -24.07 -15.76 5.67
N GLY A 302 -23.50 -16.08 4.51
CA GLY A 302 -23.03 -17.42 4.19
C GLY A 302 -24.17 -18.45 4.11
N ALA A 303 -23.95 -19.64 4.67
CA ALA A 303 -24.92 -20.73 4.71
C ALA A 303 -25.70 -20.81 6.03
N GLY A 304 -25.35 -19.97 7.02
CA GLY A 304 -25.97 -19.96 8.34
C GLY A 304 -27.10 -18.93 8.46
N PRO A 305 -27.77 -18.87 9.61
CA PRO A 305 -28.90 -17.98 9.86
C PRO A 305 -28.55 -16.51 10.16
N THR A 306 -27.27 -16.15 10.25
CA THR A 306 -26.86 -14.76 10.53
C THR A 306 -27.34 -13.82 9.42
N ILE A 307 -27.92 -12.68 9.80
CA ILE A 307 -28.28 -11.59 8.91
C ILE A 307 -27.17 -10.54 8.94
N LEU A 308 -26.67 -10.15 7.77
CA LEU A 308 -25.68 -9.10 7.63
C LEU A 308 -26.35 -7.87 7.03
N ALA A 309 -26.41 -6.79 7.80
CA ALA A 309 -26.83 -5.47 7.33
C ALA A 309 -25.61 -4.54 7.20
N LEU A 310 -25.52 -3.82 6.08
CA LEU A 310 -24.52 -2.80 5.83
C LEU A 310 -25.15 -1.44 6.11
N ALA A 311 -24.45 -0.60 6.88
CA ALA A 311 -24.96 0.71 7.27
C ALA A 311 -23.82 1.71 7.48
N THR A 312 -24.14 3.00 7.42
CA THR A 312 -23.20 4.11 7.74
C THR A 312 -23.46 4.72 9.10
N GLN A 313 -24.69 4.57 9.60
CA GLN A 313 -25.16 5.11 10.88
C GLN A 313 -26.42 4.34 11.32
N ASN A 314 -26.99 4.74 12.45
CA ASN A 314 -28.24 4.18 12.99
C ASN A 314 -28.18 2.67 13.30
N PHE A 315 -27.00 2.21 13.75
CA PHE A 315 -26.71 0.79 13.90
C PHE A 315 -27.63 0.09 14.91
N ASP A 316 -27.82 0.69 16.09
CA ASP A 316 -28.63 0.11 17.16
C ASP A 316 -30.09 -0.06 16.75
N ASP A 317 -30.70 0.94 16.11
CA ASP A 317 -32.11 0.89 15.71
C ASP A 317 -32.34 -0.17 14.62
N ILE A 318 -31.46 -0.22 13.62
CA ILE A 318 -31.49 -1.26 12.58
C ILE A 318 -31.35 -2.65 13.23
N ALA A 319 -30.39 -2.82 14.13
CA ALA A 319 -30.15 -4.09 14.79
C ALA A 319 -31.34 -4.52 15.66
N ASN A 320 -31.86 -3.61 16.48
CA ASN A 320 -32.97 -3.87 17.39
C ASN A 320 -34.24 -4.24 16.61
N HIS A 321 -34.53 -3.57 15.49
CA HIS A 321 -35.66 -3.93 14.64
C HIS A 321 -35.54 -5.37 14.12
N ILE A 322 -34.39 -5.77 13.59
CA ILE A 322 -34.19 -7.14 13.07
C ILE A 322 -34.31 -8.17 14.20
N VAL A 323 -33.74 -7.88 15.38
CA VAL A 323 -33.85 -8.72 16.57
C VAL A 323 -35.32 -8.86 17.01
N GLU A 324 -36.12 -7.81 16.95
CA GLU A 324 -37.55 -7.86 17.26
C GLU A 324 -38.35 -8.73 16.28
N GLN A 325 -37.98 -8.74 14.99
CA GLN A 325 -38.62 -9.65 14.03
C GLN A 325 -38.33 -11.11 14.37
N PHE A 326 -37.09 -11.46 14.70
CA PHE A 326 -36.76 -12.82 15.16
C PHE A 326 -37.47 -13.19 16.46
N LYS A 327 -37.67 -12.24 17.39
CA LYS A 327 -38.43 -12.48 18.62
C LYS A 327 -39.88 -12.90 18.34
N LYS A 328 -40.52 -12.41 17.26
CA LYS A 328 -41.88 -12.84 16.87
C LYS A 328 -41.94 -14.32 16.51
N GLU A 329 -40.83 -14.85 16.02
CA GLU A 329 -40.64 -16.28 15.73
C GLU A 329 -40.12 -17.08 16.94
N ASN A 330 -40.10 -16.48 18.14
CA ASN A 330 -39.53 -17.04 19.37
C ASN A 330 -38.03 -17.36 19.28
N ILE A 331 -37.28 -16.62 18.45
CA ILE A 331 -35.84 -16.79 18.27
C ILE A 331 -35.10 -15.68 19.02
N THR A 332 -34.16 -16.09 19.88
CA THR A 332 -33.26 -15.14 20.55
C THR A 332 -32.06 -14.83 19.64
N CYS A 333 -31.64 -13.57 19.60
CA CYS A 333 -30.51 -13.13 18.79
C CYS A 333 -29.54 -12.30 19.62
N GLN A 334 -28.26 -12.38 19.27
CA GLN A 334 -27.26 -11.38 19.62
C GLN A 334 -26.91 -10.58 18.38
N TRP A 335 -26.37 -9.37 18.55
CA TRP A 335 -25.81 -8.64 17.41
C TRP A 335 -24.43 -8.07 17.73
N LYS A 336 -23.65 -7.85 16.68
CA LYS A 336 -22.31 -7.24 16.74
C LYS A 336 -22.18 -6.20 15.63
N LEU A 337 -21.60 -5.05 15.97
CA LEU A 337 -21.07 -4.12 14.98
C LEU A 337 -19.64 -4.54 14.63
N LEU A 338 -19.41 -4.86 13.36
CA LEU A 338 -18.18 -5.39 12.84
C LEU A 338 -17.64 -4.51 11.72
N GLU A 339 -16.34 -4.60 11.50
CA GLU A 339 -15.63 -3.89 10.44
C GLU A 339 -14.86 -4.88 9.56
N PRO A 340 -14.55 -4.51 8.30
CA PRO A 340 -13.69 -5.33 7.47
C PRO A 340 -12.31 -5.55 8.11
N ALA A 341 -11.90 -6.82 8.25
CA ALA A 341 -10.58 -7.19 8.72
C ALA A 341 -9.61 -7.32 7.53
N TYR A 342 -8.70 -6.36 7.34
CA TYR A 342 -7.86 -6.28 6.14
C TYR A 342 -6.61 -7.18 6.16
N ASP A 343 -6.17 -7.64 7.33
CA ASP A 343 -4.92 -8.41 7.45
C ASP A 343 -5.06 -9.87 6.97
N GLY A 344 -6.28 -10.41 7.02
CA GLY A 344 -6.54 -11.83 6.76
C GLY A 344 -5.77 -12.72 7.75
N LEU A 345 -5.28 -13.87 7.28
CA LEU A 345 -4.40 -14.74 8.06
C LEU A 345 -3.11 -13.99 8.44
N THR A 346 -2.76 -14.04 9.72
CA THR A 346 -1.48 -13.55 10.27
C THR A 346 -0.84 -14.63 11.16
N VAL A 347 0.50 -14.65 11.19
CA VAL A 347 1.31 -15.56 12.01
C VAL A 347 2.40 -14.72 12.69
N SER A 348 2.50 -14.79 14.01
CA SER A 348 3.52 -14.09 14.81
C SER A 348 4.22 -15.06 15.78
N GLN A 349 5.44 -14.74 16.20
CA GLN A 349 6.18 -15.50 17.21
C GLN A 349 6.33 -14.67 18.48
N ASP A 350 5.85 -15.17 19.61
CA ASP A 350 6.04 -14.59 20.93
C ASP A 350 7.45 -14.93 21.44
N ALA A 351 8.23 -13.89 21.72
CA ALA A 351 9.38 -13.99 22.61
C ALA A 351 8.87 -14.37 24.03
N SER A 352 9.51 -15.36 24.65
CA SER A 352 9.02 -16.03 25.86
C SER A 352 8.57 -15.09 27.00
N SER A 353 7.38 -15.38 27.52
CA SER A 353 6.65 -14.72 28.60
C SER A 353 7.46 -14.49 29.89
N LYS A 354 7.37 -13.28 30.45
CA LYS A 354 7.21 -13.10 31.90
C LYS A 354 5.75 -12.77 32.18
N THR A 355 5.23 -13.45 33.19
CA THR A 355 3.89 -13.38 33.78
C THR A 355 3.23 -12.01 33.73
N GLN A 356 1.97 -11.99 33.28
CA GLN A 356 1.05 -10.85 33.33
C GLN A 356 0.86 -10.38 34.78
N ASP A 357 1.52 -9.28 35.11
CA ASP A 357 0.85 -8.19 35.79
C ASP A 357 0.43 -7.19 34.72
N LYS A 358 -0.76 -6.61 34.84
CA LYS A 358 -1.27 -5.53 33.96
C LYS A 358 -0.19 -4.46 33.81
N THR A 359 0.56 -4.52 32.73
CA THR A 359 1.62 -3.57 32.41
C THR A 359 1.21 -2.85 31.13
N ALA A 360 1.25 -1.53 31.19
CA ALA A 360 0.89 -0.65 30.10
C ALA A 360 1.71 -1.00 28.86
N MET A 361 1.05 -1.11 27.69
CA MET A 361 1.71 -1.29 26.41
C MET A 361 2.74 -0.18 26.21
N THR A 362 3.95 -0.55 25.77
CA THR A 362 4.99 0.42 25.43
C THR A 362 5.01 0.63 23.92
N TYR A 363 5.50 1.78 23.48
CA TYR A 363 5.63 2.11 22.05
C TYR A 363 6.50 1.08 21.29
N ALA A 364 7.44 0.43 21.99
CA ALA A 364 8.27 -0.65 21.46
C ALA A 364 7.49 -1.92 21.10
N ASP A 365 6.37 -2.19 21.77
CA ASP A 365 5.52 -3.36 21.49
C ASP A 365 4.73 -3.21 20.17
N ALA A 366 4.64 -1.99 19.62
CA ALA A 366 4.10 -1.70 18.29
C ALA A 366 5.17 -1.83 17.16
N GLY A 367 6.36 -2.33 17.49
CA GLY A 367 7.49 -2.46 16.56
C GLY A 367 8.30 -1.18 16.37
N VAL A 368 8.23 -0.24 17.33
CA VAL A 368 8.94 1.06 17.26
C VAL A 368 10.03 1.16 18.32
N SER A 369 11.29 1.04 17.91
CA SER A 369 12.46 1.06 18.79
C SER A 369 12.99 2.48 19.03
N ILE A 370 12.69 3.03 20.20
CA ILE A 370 13.26 4.31 20.67
C ILE A 370 14.80 4.22 20.75
N ASP A 371 15.34 3.04 21.10
CA ASP A 371 16.79 2.81 21.19
C ASP A 371 17.47 2.83 19.81
N ALA A 372 16.81 2.29 18.78
CA ALA A 372 17.31 2.35 17.41
C ALA A 372 17.32 3.79 16.89
N GLY A 373 16.27 4.58 17.19
CA GLY A 373 16.23 6.01 16.93
C GLY A 373 17.38 6.76 17.62
N ASN A 374 17.63 6.49 18.90
CA ASN A 374 18.76 7.09 19.64
C ASN A 374 20.13 6.71 19.05
N GLN A 375 20.29 5.48 18.57
CA GLN A 375 21.51 5.03 17.92
C GLN A 375 21.71 5.69 16.55
N LEU A 376 20.64 5.85 15.76
CA LEU A 376 20.66 6.59 14.51
C LEU A 376 21.10 8.03 14.75
N VAL A 377 20.47 8.74 15.69
CA VAL A 377 20.83 10.12 16.07
C VAL A 377 22.32 10.23 16.41
N LYS A 378 22.88 9.32 17.20
CA LYS A 378 24.32 9.30 17.51
C LYS A 378 25.18 9.14 16.26
N SER A 379 24.76 8.33 15.29
CA SER A 379 25.50 8.00 14.09
C SER A 379 25.52 9.16 13.08
N ILE A 380 24.41 9.89 12.95
CA ILE A 380 24.26 10.98 11.97
C ILE A 380 24.74 12.35 12.48
N LYS A 381 25.00 12.51 13.79
CA LYS A 381 25.38 13.79 14.42
C LYS A 381 26.48 14.55 13.68
N ALA A 382 27.53 13.86 13.25
CA ALA A 382 28.64 14.50 12.54
C ALA A 382 28.22 15.00 11.14
N ALA A 383 27.40 14.23 10.42
CA ALA A 383 26.86 14.63 9.13
C ALA A 383 25.95 15.85 9.27
N VAL A 384 25.04 15.85 10.25
CA VAL A 384 24.14 16.99 10.48
C VAL A 384 24.92 18.25 10.89
N ALA A 385 25.88 18.13 11.82
CA ALA A 385 26.72 19.25 12.25
C ALA A 385 27.53 19.87 11.09
N SER A 386 27.83 19.12 10.03
CA SER A 386 28.52 19.64 8.84
C SER A 386 27.70 20.68 8.06
N THR A 387 26.37 20.69 8.27
CA THR A 387 25.43 21.61 7.61
C THR A 387 25.27 22.96 8.33
N ARG A 388 25.95 23.15 9.46
CA ARG A 388 25.85 24.37 10.27
C ARG A 388 26.05 25.63 9.44
N ARG A 389 25.30 26.68 9.77
CA ARG A 389 25.41 27.99 9.14
C ARG A 389 25.15 29.10 10.17
N PRO A 390 25.47 30.37 9.87
CA PRO A 390 25.10 31.47 10.74
C PRO A 390 23.61 31.44 11.07
N GLY A 391 23.30 31.44 12.37
CA GLY A 391 21.94 31.36 12.91
C GLY A 391 21.39 29.95 13.14
N ALA A 392 22.03 28.88 12.66
CA ALA A 392 21.59 27.51 12.92
C ALA A 392 22.80 26.58 13.14
N ASP A 393 22.95 26.08 14.36
CA ASP A 393 24.08 25.26 14.77
C ASP A 393 23.98 23.79 14.27
N ALA A 394 22.84 23.41 13.69
CA ALA A 394 22.56 22.06 13.19
C ALA A 394 22.80 20.97 14.26
N GLU A 395 22.40 21.25 15.50
CA GLU A 395 22.42 20.30 16.60
C GLU A 395 21.11 19.51 16.66
N ILE A 396 21.20 18.19 16.82
CA ILE A 396 20.04 17.27 16.87
C ILE A 396 19.96 16.52 18.21
N GLY A 397 18.73 16.13 18.56
CA GLY A 397 18.39 15.47 19.84
C GLY A 397 17.57 16.33 20.80
N GLY A 398 17.24 17.57 20.42
CA GLY A 398 16.26 18.42 21.10
C GLY A 398 14.85 18.34 20.48
N PHE A 399 13.90 19.11 21.02
CA PHE A 399 12.50 19.11 20.58
C PHE A 399 12.23 19.76 19.21
N GLY A 400 13.19 20.51 18.68
CA GLY A 400 13.02 21.17 17.39
C GLY A 400 14.28 21.92 16.97
N GLY A 401 14.42 22.11 15.66
CA GLY A 401 15.46 22.94 15.06
C GLY A 401 15.16 24.42 15.19
N ALA A 402 16.19 25.22 15.48
CA ALA A 402 16.06 26.68 15.60
C ALA A 402 16.90 27.38 14.54
N LEU A 403 16.42 28.54 14.10
CA LEU A 403 17.15 29.48 13.26
C LEU A 403 17.02 30.90 13.84
N ASP A 404 18.13 31.49 14.26
CA ASP A 404 18.22 32.91 14.58
C ASP A 404 18.41 33.71 13.30
N LEU A 405 17.35 34.40 12.87
CA LEU A 405 17.35 35.25 11.69
C LEU A 405 18.34 36.42 11.79
N ALA A 406 18.53 37.01 12.98
CA ALA A 406 19.45 38.12 13.16
C ALA A 406 20.91 37.64 12.99
N ALA A 407 21.25 36.50 13.60
CA ALA A 407 22.55 35.85 13.42
C ALA A 407 22.78 35.35 11.99
N ALA A 408 21.71 34.98 11.28
CA ALA A 408 21.75 34.66 9.85
C ALA A 408 21.86 35.90 8.93
N GLY A 409 21.92 37.11 9.49
CA GLY A 409 22.16 38.36 8.75
C GLY A 409 20.90 39.12 8.34
N TYR A 410 19.73 38.74 8.85
CA TYR A 410 18.46 39.43 8.59
C TYR A 410 18.17 40.46 9.68
N LYS A 411 18.42 41.74 9.37
CA LYS A 411 18.19 42.88 10.29
C LYS A 411 16.72 43.28 10.41
N GLU A 412 15.94 43.01 9.37
CA GLU A 412 14.50 43.25 9.31
C GLU A 412 13.78 41.92 9.05
N ALA A 413 12.50 41.84 9.42
CA ALA A 413 11.69 40.65 9.18
C ALA A 413 11.67 40.31 7.67
N PRO A 414 12.20 39.15 7.25
CA PRO A 414 12.13 38.70 5.87
C PRO A 414 10.76 38.08 5.55
N THR A 415 10.53 37.81 4.27
CA THR A 415 9.46 36.90 3.84
C THR A 415 10.01 35.48 3.84
N LEU A 416 9.33 34.56 4.52
CA LEU A 416 9.68 33.14 4.52
C LEU A 416 8.96 32.41 3.38
N ILE A 417 9.68 31.55 2.68
CA ILE A 417 9.17 30.69 1.62
C ILE A 417 9.42 29.24 2.04
N GLN A 418 8.43 28.37 1.85
CA GLN A 418 8.50 26.98 2.29
C GLN A 418 8.17 26.05 1.12
N ALA A 419 8.87 24.92 1.06
CA ALA A 419 8.65 23.85 0.09
C ALA A 419 8.65 22.51 0.84
N ILE A 420 7.81 21.59 0.37
CA ILE A 420 7.74 20.21 0.84
C ILE A 420 7.65 19.29 -0.37
N ASP A 421 8.51 18.28 -0.42
CA ASP A 421 8.54 17.31 -1.52
C ASP A 421 9.23 16.00 -1.10
N GLY A 422 9.02 14.95 -1.89
CA GLY A 422 9.63 13.63 -1.73
C GLY A 422 10.55 13.26 -2.91
N ILE A 423 11.17 12.09 -2.83
CA ILE A 423 12.06 11.56 -3.90
C ILE A 423 11.23 10.88 -5.00
N GLY A 424 10.18 10.17 -4.62
CA GLY A 424 9.34 9.40 -5.53
C GLY A 424 9.95 8.06 -5.95
N THR A 425 9.52 7.54 -7.12
CA THR A 425 9.78 6.14 -7.51
C THR A 425 11.24 5.83 -7.90
N LYS A 426 12.14 6.82 -7.85
CA LYS A 426 13.60 6.60 -7.91
C LYS A 426 14.11 5.72 -6.76
N LEU A 427 13.46 5.78 -5.60
CA LEU A 427 13.76 4.92 -4.44
C LEU A 427 13.72 3.42 -4.78
N LYS A 428 12.87 3.01 -5.72
CA LYS A 428 12.79 1.59 -6.13
C LYS A 428 14.06 1.10 -6.83
N ILE A 429 14.82 2.00 -7.46
CA ILE A 429 16.14 1.67 -8.01
C ILE A 429 17.17 1.64 -6.89
N ALA A 430 17.09 2.57 -5.93
CA ALA A 430 17.98 2.58 -4.76
C ALA A 430 17.84 1.28 -3.95
N PHE A 431 16.61 0.78 -3.72
CA PHE A 431 16.38 -0.52 -3.07
C PHE A 431 16.97 -1.67 -3.87
N ALA A 432 16.75 -1.70 -5.19
CA ALA A 432 17.28 -2.76 -6.03
C ALA A 432 18.82 -2.77 -6.11
N MET A 433 19.45 -1.60 -5.96
CA MET A 433 20.91 -1.46 -5.95
C MET A 433 21.53 -1.55 -4.54
N ASN A 434 20.70 -1.51 -3.50
CA ASN A 434 21.12 -1.34 -2.10
C ASN A 434 22.11 -0.16 -1.91
N ASP A 435 21.81 0.97 -2.56
CA ASP A 435 22.60 2.21 -2.50
C ASP A 435 21.69 3.42 -2.27
N PHE A 436 21.80 4.00 -1.07
CA PHE A 436 21.00 5.14 -0.62
C PHE A 436 21.82 6.44 -0.53
N SER A 437 23.08 6.40 -0.96
CA SER A 437 24.04 7.50 -0.74
C SER A 437 23.70 8.78 -1.50
N THR A 438 22.98 8.68 -2.62
CA THR A 438 22.65 9.84 -3.48
C THR A 438 21.21 10.31 -3.34
N VAL A 439 20.27 9.46 -2.93
CA VAL A 439 18.84 9.81 -2.90
C VAL A 439 18.48 10.82 -1.82
N GLY A 440 19.31 10.98 -0.78
CA GLY A 440 19.20 12.11 0.15
C GLY A 440 19.52 13.46 -0.50
N ILE A 441 20.41 13.51 -1.50
CA ILE A 441 20.68 14.72 -2.27
C ILE A 441 19.48 15.05 -3.17
N ASP A 442 18.87 14.03 -3.78
CA ASP A 442 17.63 14.19 -4.56
C ASP A 442 16.52 14.83 -3.71
N LEU A 443 16.32 14.35 -2.48
CA LEU A 443 15.32 14.90 -1.56
C LEU A 443 15.52 16.40 -1.29
N VAL A 444 16.77 16.80 -1.01
CA VAL A 444 17.09 18.21 -0.78
C VAL A 444 16.89 19.01 -2.05
N ALA A 445 17.40 18.53 -3.18
CA ALA A 445 17.36 19.24 -4.46
C ALA A 445 15.92 19.56 -4.90
N MET A 446 15.00 18.61 -4.77
CA MET A 446 13.59 18.81 -5.12
C MET A 446 12.97 20.01 -4.39
N ASN A 447 13.27 20.13 -3.10
CA ASN A 447 12.75 21.20 -2.24
C ASN A 447 13.46 22.54 -2.44
N VAL A 448 14.80 22.56 -2.41
CA VAL A 448 15.56 23.83 -2.44
C VAL A 448 15.53 24.49 -3.82
N ASN A 449 15.41 23.71 -4.89
CA ASN A 449 15.21 24.27 -6.23
C ASN A 449 13.83 24.95 -6.36
N ASP A 450 12.80 24.44 -5.67
CA ASP A 450 11.47 25.07 -5.64
C ASP A 450 11.41 26.32 -4.75
N LEU A 451 12.34 26.48 -3.80
CA LEU A 451 12.51 27.74 -3.08
C LEU A 451 13.19 28.79 -3.95
N VAL A 452 14.31 28.42 -4.60
CA VAL A 452 15.15 29.41 -5.30
C VAL A 452 14.46 29.99 -6.53
N VAL A 453 13.48 29.31 -7.14
CA VAL A 453 12.68 29.88 -8.25
C VAL A 453 11.91 31.15 -7.86
N GLN A 454 11.69 31.39 -6.57
CA GLN A 454 11.09 32.64 -6.05
C GLN A 454 12.15 33.69 -5.65
N GLY A 455 13.43 33.36 -5.79
CA GLY A 455 14.56 34.17 -5.33
C GLY A 455 14.89 33.97 -3.85
N ALA A 456 14.32 32.97 -3.18
CA ALA A 456 14.56 32.71 -1.77
C ALA A 456 15.90 32.01 -1.54
N GLU A 457 16.66 32.47 -0.55
CA GLU A 457 17.84 31.77 -0.04
C GLU A 457 17.39 30.65 0.92
N PRO A 458 17.67 29.37 0.65
CA PRO A 458 17.38 28.28 1.58
C PRO A 458 18.13 28.48 2.91
N LEU A 459 17.42 28.35 4.04
CA LEU A 459 17.98 28.54 5.38
C LEU A 459 18.05 27.22 6.15
N THR A 460 16.92 26.51 6.21
CA THR A 460 16.80 25.25 6.96
C THR A 460 16.18 24.16 6.11
N PHE A 461 16.50 22.92 6.47
CA PHE A 461 15.93 21.70 5.94
C PHE A 461 15.52 20.77 7.08
N MET A 462 14.43 20.04 6.88
CA MET A 462 13.98 18.98 7.76
C MET A 462 13.59 17.76 6.93
N ASP A 463 13.89 16.56 7.42
CA ASP A 463 13.53 15.31 6.75
C ASP A 463 12.58 14.43 7.60
N TYR A 464 11.78 13.63 6.92
CA TYR A 464 10.92 12.62 7.51
C TYR A 464 11.24 11.29 6.84
N TYR A 465 11.73 10.32 7.59
CA TYR A 465 12.08 8.98 7.12
C TYR A 465 11.10 7.96 7.67
N ALA A 466 10.40 7.24 6.80
CA ALA A 466 9.37 6.27 7.16
C ALA A 466 9.71 4.89 6.62
N CYS A 467 9.75 3.86 7.46
CA CYS A 467 10.13 2.50 7.08
C CYS A 467 9.33 1.44 7.84
N SER A 468 9.43 0.17 7.42
CA SER A 468 8.80 -0.94 8.15
C SER A 468 9.57 -1.26 9.44
N THR A 469 10.89 -1.42 9.30
CA THR A 469 11.84 -1.63 10.39
C THR A 469 13.09 -0.84 10.08
N LEU A 470 13.62 -0.13 11.07
CA LEU A 470 14.75 0.77 10.89
C LEU A 470 16.05 0.00 10.68
N ASN A 471 16.56 0.04 9.45
CA ASN A 471 17.94 -0.34 9.15
C ASN A 471 18.85 0.88 9.34
N ILE A 472 19.67 0.84 10.40
CA ILE A 472 20.54 1.96 10.78
C ILE A 472 21.57 2.28 9.69
N PRO A 473 22.34 1.32 9.13
CA PRO A 473 23.24 1.58 8.01
C PRO A 473 22.58 2.31 6.82
N ASP A 474 21.39 1.87 6.42
CA ASP A 474 20.68 2.45 5.28
C ASP A 474 20.23 3.88 5.59
N ALA A 475 19.65 4.09 6.77
CA ALA A 475 19.24 5.42 7.24
C ALA A 475 20.43 6.38 7.40
N VAL A 476 21.58 5.91 7.88
CA VAL A 476 22.82 6.72 7.95
C VAL A 476 23.28 7.10 6.55
N SER A 477 23.35 6.14 5.61
CA SER A 477 23.73 6.41 4.22
C SER A 477 22.82 7.46 3.58
N PHE A 478 21.52 7.37 3.86
CA PHE A 478 20.51 8.31 3.39
C PHE A 478 20.71 9.71 3.97
N VAL A 479 20.79 9.84 5.30
CA VAL A 479 20.93 11.13 6.00
C VAL A 479 22.26 11.80 5.67
N GLU A 480 23.34 11.06 5.45
CA GLU A 480 24.59 11.61 4.95
C GLU A 480 24.42 12.23 3.55
N GLY A 481 23.59 11.64 2.70
CA GLY A 481 23.16 12.22 1.42
C GLY A 481 22.38 13.53 1.61
N VAL A 482 21.43 13.57 2.55
CA VAL A 482 20.67 14.79 2.90
C VAL A 482 21.62 15.88 3.39
N ALA A 483 22.56 15.57 4.28
CA ALA A 483 23.54 16.51 4.78
C ALA A 483 24.43 17.07 3.66
N ARG A 484 24.91 16.23 2.73
CA ARG A 484 25.65 16.68 1.54
C ARG A 484 24.83 17.64 0.68
N GLY A 485 23.56 17.32 0.43
CA GLY A 485 22.64 18.20 -0.30
C GLY A 485 22.45 19.55 0.40
N CYS A 486 22.30 19.55 1.74
CA CYS A 486 22.16 20.77 2.53
C CYS A 486 23.42 21.66 2.45
N VAL A 487 24.62 21.08 2.52
CA VAL A 487 25.89 21.80 2.36
C VAL A 487 26.02 22.38 0.94
N GLU A 488 25.61 21.63 -0.08
CA GLU A 488 25.61 22.11 -1.47
C GLU A 488 24.64 23.29 -1.65
N ALA A 489 23.44 23.20 -1.07
CA ALA A 489 22.41 24.24 -1.10
C ALA A 489 22.71 25.45 -0.21
N GLY A 490 23.52 25.29 0.84
CA GLY A 490 23.80 26.32 1.84
C GLY A 490 22.75 26.44 2.95
N CYS A 491 21.96 25.40 3.21
CA CYS A 491 21.02 25.34 4.33
C CYS A 491 21.51 24.41 5.45
N ALA A 492 21.00 24.60 6.67
CA ALA A 492 21.22 23.68 7.78
C ALA A 492 20.14 22.61 7.84
N LEU A 493 20.55 21.36 8.05
CA LEU A 493 19.65 20.29 8.46
C LEU A 493 19.37 20.46 9.97
N VAL A 494 18.19 20.98 10.30
CA VAL A 494 17.89 21.42 11.68
C VAL A 494 17.06 20.42 12.48
N GLY A 495 16.55 19.38 11.83
CA GLY A 495 15.80 18.33 12.49
C GLY A 495 15.24 17.35 11.49
N GLY A 496 14.78 16.22 12.01
CA GLY A 496 14.08 15.22 11.22
C GLY A 496 13.38 14.23 12.12
N GLU A 497 12.58 13.36 11.53
CA GLU A 497 11.84 12.34 12.26
C GLU A 497 12.00 10.98 11.58
N THR A 498 12.11 9.93 12.38
CA THR A 498 12.24 8.55 11.91
C THR A 498 11.08 7.73 12.45
N ALA A 499 10.20 7.29 11.55
CA ALA A 499 9.02 6.52 11.89
C ALA A 499 9.15 5.07 11.41
N GLU A 500 9.11 4.14 12.37
CA GLU A 500 8.87 2.72 12.10
C GLU A 500 7.36 2.48 12.07
N MET A 501 6.85 2.06 10.93
CA MET A 501 5.44 1.78 10.68
C MET A 501 5.29 0.39 10.06
N PRO A 502 5.57 -0.67 10.84
CA PRO A 502 5.37 -2.04 10.39
C PRO A 502 3.90 -2.25 9.99
N GLY A 503 3.67 -2.84 8.82
CA GLY A 503 2.34 -3.03 8.24
C GLY A 503 1.90 -1.92 7.26
N MET A 504 2.55 -0.75 7.25
CA MET A 504 2.39 0.25 6.20
C MET A 504 3.46 0.10 5.10
N TYR A 505 4.71 -0.06 5.50
CA TYR A 505 5.85 -0.28 4.60
C TYR A 505 6.25 -1.76 4.58
N GLN A 506 6.73 -2.24 3.44
CA GLN A 506 7.14 -3.64 3.24
C GLN A 506 8.67 -3.77 3.35
N ASP A 507 9.12 -4.88 3.93
CA ASP A 507 10.51 -5.31 3.95
C ASP A 507 11.50 -4.20 4.37
N ASN A 508 12.54 -3.97 3.56
CA ASN A 508 13.56 -2.94 3.74
C ASN A 508 13.25 -1.63 3.01
N GLU A 509 12.02 -1.44 2.51
CA GLU A 509 11.65 -0.22 1.82
C GLU A 509 11.38 0.92 2.81
N PHE A 510 11.76 2.12 2.41
CA PHE A 510 11.41 3.35 3.11
C PHE A 510 10.80 4.38 2.14
N ASP A 511 10.09 5.36 2.69
CA ASP A 511 9.79 6.61 1.99
C ASP A 511 10.40 7.77 2.76
N ALA A 512 10.71 8.85 2.05
CA ALA A 512 11.30 10.03 2.66
C ALA A 512 10.66 11.31 2.11
N GLY A 513 10.21 12.15 3.04
CA GLY A 513 9.75 13.51 2.79
C GLY A 513 10.75 14.53 3.29
N GLY A 514 10.80 15.69 2.66
CA GLY A 514 11.71 16.77 3.00
C GLY A 514 10.96 18.09 3.00
N ALA A 515 11.33 18.98 3.91
CA ALA A 515 10.76 20.32 4.04
C ALA A 515 11.89 21.35 4.13
N ALA A 516 11.91 22.30 3.21
CA ALA A 516 12.87 23.39 3.20
C ALA A 516 12.18 24.71 3.55
N THR A 517 12.86 25.55 4.35
CA THR A 517 12.45 26.94 4.58
C THR A 517 13.56 27.87 4.11
N GLY A 518 13.21 28.80 3.23
CA GLY A 518 14.08 29.87 2.74
C GLY A 518 13.54 31.25 3.11
N ALA A 519 14.34 32.27 2.84
CA ALA A 519 13.94 33.66 3.06
C ALA A 519 14.28 34.57 1.89
N ILE A 520 13.45 35.60 1.75
CA ILE A 520 13.66 36.75 0.87
C ILE A 520 13.81 37.97 1.76
N LYS A 521 14.93 38.68 1.61
CA LYS A 521 15.20 39.91 2.38
C LYS A 521 14.13 40.96 2.09
N ARG A 522 13.80 41.76 3.11
CA ARG A 522 12.87 42.88 2.92
C ARG A 522 13.37 43.80 1.79
N GLY A 523 12.49 44.13 0.85
CA GLY A 523 12.81 44.96 -0.32
C GLY A 523 13.45 44.21 -1.48
N GLN A 524 13.84 42.95 -1.33
CA GLN A 524 14.22 42.10 -2.45
C GLN A 524 12.97 41.72 -3.25
N LYS A 525 13.11 41.70 -4.58
CA LYS A 525 12.06 41.28 -5.51
C LYS A 525 11.75 39.79 -5.35
N ILE A 526 10.47 39.45 -5.21
CA ILE A 526 9.98 38.07 -5.26
C ILE A 526 9.73 37.70 -6.72
N LEU A 527 10.22 36.55 -7.14
CA LEU A 527 10.03 36.03 -8.49
C LEU A 527 8.87 35.02 -8.54
N PRO A 528 8.20 34.85 -9.69
CA PRO A 528 8.38 35.58 -10.95
C PRO A 528 7.84 37.01 -10.91
N ASP A 529 8.59 37.96 -11.49
CA ASP A 529 8.15 39.33 -11.75
C ASP A 529 7.35 39.40 -13.05
N LYS A 530 6.12 38.88 -12.98
CA LYS A 530 5.20 38.78 -14.12
C LYS A 530 4.85 40.13 -14.74
N ALA A 531 4.99 41.23 -13.99
CA ALA A 531 4.68 42.57 -14.46
C ALA A 531 5.77 43.14 -15.38
N SER A 532 7.03 42.75 -15.14
CA SER A 532 8.17 43.19 -15.94
C SER A 532 8.45 42.33 -17.17
N MET A 533 7.82 41.15 -17.28
CA MET A 533 7.94 40.27 -18.45
C MET A 533 7.24 40.86 -19.68
N LYS A 534 7.91 40.82 -20.82
CA LYS A 534 7.39 41.30 -22.12
C LYS A 534 7.74 40.33 -23.26
N GLU A 535 7.04 40.47 -24.37
CA GLU A 535 7.41 39.81 -25.62
C GLU A 535 8.84 40.18 -26.02
N GLY A 536 9.64 39.18 -26.41
CA GLY A 536 11.05 39.32 -26.75
C GLY A 536 12.03 39.04 -25.62
N ASP A 537 11.58 38.92 -24.37
CA ASP A 537 12.45 38.48 -23.26
C ASP A 537 12.99 37.06 -23.51
N VAL A 538 14.21 36.78 -23.05
CA VAL A 538 14.97 35.57 -23.40
C VAL A 538 14.74 34.46 -22.40
N LEU A 539 14.67 33.22 -22.90
CA LEU A 539 14.70 32.01 -22.10
C LEU A 539 16.11 31.43 -22.09
N LEU A 540 16.67 31.24 -20.90
CA LEU A 540 17.92 30.53 -20.65
C LEU A 540 17.62 29.18 -19.97
N GLY A 541 18.25 28.11 -20.42
CA GLY A 541 18.14 26.77 -19.84
C GLY A 541 19.43 26.36 -19.14
N LEU A 542 19.31 25.78 -17.94
CA LEU A 542 20.43 25.17 -17.21
C LEU A 542 20.40 23.65 -17.35
N SER A 543 21.55 23.06 -17.67
CA SER A 543 21.64 21.61 -17.90
C SER A 543 21.28 20.78 -16.65
N SER A 544 20.58 19.67 -16.84
CA SER A 544 20.36 18.63 -15.82
C SER A 544 21.52 17.64 -15.75
N ASN A 545 21.62 16.89 -14.64
CA ASN A 545 22.58 15.79 -14.49
C ASN A 545 22.07 14.48 -15.13
N GLY A 546 20.86 14.48 -15.70
CA GLY A 546 20.17 13.28 -16.18
C GLY A 546 18.67 13.38 -15.90
N VAL A 547 18.07 12.27 -15.45
CA VAL A 547 16.61 12.17 -15.23
C VAL A 547 16.13 12.98 -14.02
N HIS A 548 17.03 13.32 -13.08
CA HIS A 548 16.71 13.92 -11.77
C HIS A 548 15.85 13.00 -10.90
N SER A 549 14.70 13.44 -10.38
CA SER A 549 13.81 12.65 -9.50
C SER A 549 12.41 12.42 -10.06
N ASN A 550 12.17 12.69 -11.36
CA ASN A 550 10.84 12.62 -11.98
C ASN A 550 10.79 11.61 -13.14
N GLY A 551 9.62 11.00 -13.37
CA GLY A 551 9.40 10.07 -14.48
C GLY A 551 10.00 8.67 -14.28
N PHE A 552 10.49 8.32 -13.08
CA PHE A 552 11.13 7.02 -12.80
C PHE A 552 10.19 5.81 -12.94
N SER A 553 8.89 6.01 -12.81
CA SER A 553 7.89 4.97 -13.11
C SER A 553 7.93 4.55 -14.59
N LEU A 554 8.12 5.50 -15.51
CA LEU A 554 8.29 5.19 -16.93
C LEU A 554 9.68 4.62 -17.21
N VAL A 555 10.73 5.18 -16.61
CA VAL A 555 12.10 4.66 -16.71
C VAL A 555 12.14 3.17 -16.41
N ARG A 556 11.61 2.76 -15.25
CA ARG A 556 11.57 1.35 -14.85
C ARG A 556 10.87 0.45 -15.86
N LYS A 557 9.72 0.89 -16.39
CA LYS A 557 8.98 0.13 -17.42
C LYS A 557 9.78 -0.02 -18.71
N VAL A 558 10.55 1.00 -19.10
CA VAL A 558 11.43 0.92 -20.27
C VAL A 558 12.56 -0.08 -20.04
N ILE A 559 13.23 -0.03 -18.87
CA ILE A 559 14.28 -0.99 -18.49
C ILE A 559 13.77 -2.42 -18.50
N GLU A 560 12.62 -2.67 -17.86
CA GLU A 560 11.97 -3.98 -17.82
C GLU A 560 11.61 -4.48 -19.23
N ARG A 561 11.04 -3.62 -20.08
CA ARG A 561 10.67 -3.96 -21.46
C ARG A 561 11.88 -4.33 -22.32
N GLN A 562 13.04 -3.73 -22.04
CA GLN A 562 14.29 -4.06 -22.72
C GLN A 562 14.99 -5.29 -22.14
N GLY A 563 14.43 -5.91 -21.09
CA GLY A 563 14.99 -7.09 -20.45
C GLY A 563 16.29 -6.83 -19.69
N LEU A 564 16.54 -5.58 -19.30
CA LEU A 564 17.74 -5.19 -18.55
C LEU A 564 17.49 -5.26 -17.03
N SER A 565 18.50 -5.70 -16.29
CA SER A 565 18.61 -5.52 -14.84
C SER A 565 19.32 -4.21 -14.49
N PHE A 566 19.11 -3.68 -13.28
CA PHE A 566 19.84 -2.51 -12.79
C PHE A 566 21.35 -2.75 -12.59
N THR A 567 21.76 -4.01 -12.51
CA THR A 567 23.16 -4.42 -12.39
C THR A 567 23.87 -4.60 -13.72
N ASP A 568 23.15 -4.60 -14.84
CA ASP A 568 23.74 -4.74 -16.17
C ASP A 568 24.47 -3.44 -16.57
N ASP A 569 25.42 -3.54 -17.51
CA ASP A 569 26.11 -2.38 -18.06
C ASP A 569 25.12 -1.40 -18.69
N ALA A 570 25.23 -0.11 -18.35
CA ALA A 570 24.37 0.92 -18.91
C ALA A 570 24.69 1.15 -20.41
N PRO A 571 23.73 0.91 -21.33
CA PRO A 571 23.95 1.10 -22.77
C PRO A 571 24.35 2.54 -23.17
N TRP A 572 24.11 3.52 -22.29
CA TRP A 572 24.35 4.94 -22.52
C TRP A 572 25.53 5.52 -21.73
N ASP A 573 26.08 4.79 -20.75
CA ASP A 573 27.11 5.26 -19.82
C ASP A 573 28.15 4.14 -19.59
N SER A 574 29.15 4.07 -20.48
CA SER A 574 30.18 3.05 -20.44
C SER A 574 30.96 3.09 -19.12
N GLY A 575 30.99 1.97 -18.41
CA GLY A 575 31.70 1.84 -17.12
C GLY A 575 30.83 2.03 -15.88
N LYS A 576 29.51 2.21 -16.04
CA LYS A 576 28.53 2.13 -14.95
C LYS A 576 27.46 1.11 -15.24
N SER A 577 26.86 0.55 -14.19
CA SER A 577 25.62 -0.21 -14.34
C SER A 577 24.44 0.72 -14.63
N VAL A 578 23.35 0.15 -15.17
CA VAL A 578 22.07 0.85 -15.38
C VAL A 578 21.62 1.58 -14.11
N GLY A 579 21.63 0.88 -12.97
CA GLY A 579 21.24 1.43 -11.66
C GLY A 579 22.16 2.55 -11.20
N GLN A 580 23.49 2.37 -11.29
CA GLN A 580 24.46 3.41 -10.91
C GLN A 580 24.30 4.69 -11.76
N SER A 581 24.06 4.55 -13.06
CA SER A 581 23.83 5.71 -13.94
C SER A 581 22.50 6.40 -13.61
N LEU A 582 21.43 5.64 -13.37
CA LEU A 582 20.10 6.16 -13.01
C LEU A 582 20.05 6.80 -11.60
N LEU A 583 20.93 6.39 -10.69
CA LEU A 583 21.07 6.97 -9.34
C LEU A 583 21.94 8.24 -9.32
N THR A 584 22.32 8.78 -10.48
CA THR A 584 22.96 10.11 -10.56
C THR A 584 22.06 11.16 -9.87
N PRO A 585 22.58 11.93 -8.89
CA PRO A 585 21.76 12.83 -8.09
C PRO A 585 21.27 14.04 -8.89
N THR A 586 20.10 14.53 -8.50
CA THR A 586 19.51 15.78 -8.97
C THR A 586 20.45 16.94 -8.70
N ARG A 587 20.54 17.87 -9.66
CA ARG A 587 21.42 19.04 -9.56
C ARG A 587 20.79 20.09 -8.65
N ILE A 588 21.58 20.68 -7.75
CA ILE A 588 21.15 21.78 -6.89
C ILE A 588 21.59 23.11 -7.53
N TYR A 589 20.63 23.95 -7.90
CA TYR A 589 20.88 25.20 -8.64
C TYR A 589 20.98 26.44 -7.76
N VAL A 590 20.94 26.27 -6.44
CA VAL A 590 20.74 27.36 -5.47
C VAL A 590 21.80 28.46 -5.57
N LYS A 591 23.09 28.12 -5.38
CA LYS A 591 24.16 29.12 -5.32
C LYS A 591 24.30 29.92 -6.64
N PRO A 592 24.32 29.29 -7.83
CA PRO A 592 24.36 30.01 -9.11
C PRO A 592 23.16 30.93 -9.32
N LEU A 593 21.95 30.46 -9.01
CA LEU A 593 20.73 31.27 -9.19
C LEU A 593 20.69 32.45 -8.22
N LEU A 594 21.07 32.26 -6.95
CA LEU A 594 21.15 33.36 -5.99
C LEU A 594 22.17 34.43 -6.40
N ALA A 595 23.29 34.04 -7.03
CA ALA A 595 24.26 35.00 -7.57
C ALA A 595 23.65 35.89 -8.67
N ALA A 596 22.77 35.34 -9.51
CA ALA A 596 22.04 36.10 -10.53
C ALA A 596 20.89 36.94 -9.92
N VAL A 597 20.18 36.42 -8.91
CA VAL A 597 19.12 37.13 -8.18
C VAL A 597 19.68 38.37 -7.46
N GLN A 598 20.85 38.25 -6.80
CA GLN A 598 21.49 39.38 -6.11
C GLN A 598 21.88 40.53 -7.05
N LYS A 599 22.06 40.24 -8.34
CA LYS A 599 22.35 41.24 -9.39
C LYS A 599 21.09 41.72 -10.12
N ASP A 600 19.90 41.30 -9.68
CA ASP A 600 18.60 41.65 -10.27
C ASP A 600 18.46 41.29 -11.76
N LEU A 601 19.13 40.21 -12.20
CA LEU A 601 19.19 39.83 -13.62
C LEU A 601 17.95 39.05 -14.10
N LEU A 602 17.19 38.47 -13.17
CA LEU A 602 16.14 37.50 -13.48
C LEU A 602 14.73 38.12 -13.41
N LEU A 603 13.86 37.67 -14.30
CA LEU A 603 12.42 37.99 -14.31
C LEU A 603 11.57 36.82 -13.83
N GLY A 604 12.01 35.57 -14.04
CA GLY A 604 11.30 34.39 -13.58
C GLY A 604 12.14 33.13 -13.75
N MET A 605 11.76 32.07 -13.04
CA MET A 605 12.41 30.77 -13.10
C MET A 605 11.36 29.66 -13.02
N ALA A 606 11.63 28.55 -13.69
CA ALA A 606 10.84 27.33 -13.66
C ALA A 606 11.77 26.13 -13.44
N HIS A 607 11.60 25.46 -12.30
CA HIS A 607 12.24 24.19 -12.01
C HIS A 607 11.54 23.10 -12.81
N ILE A 608 12.29 22.36 -13.64
CA ILE A 608 11.71 21.41 -14.59
C ILE A 608 11.63 20.03 -13.94
N THR A 609 10.45 19.71 -13.41
CA THR A 609 10.16 18.48 -12.66
C THR A 609 9.11 17.62 -13.39
N GLY A 610 8.15 17.03 -12.65
CA GLY A 610 7.02 16.32 -13.26
C GLY A 610 6.21 17.24 -14.17
N GLY A 611 5.79 16.71 -15.33
CA GLY A 611 5.14 17.51 -16.37
C GLY A 611 6.12 18.24 -17.32
N GLY A 612 7.43 18.10 -17.08
CA GLY A 612 8.49 18.48 -18.02
C GLY A 612 8.47 19.97 -18.37
N LEU A 613 8.83 20.31 -19.60
CA LEU A 613 8.87 21.70 -20.06
C LEU A 613 7.47 22.33 -20.16
N GLU A 614 6.50 21.54 -20.60
CA GLU A 614 5.15 22.01 -20.92
C GLU A 614 4.35 22.41 -19.68
N ASP A 615 4.45 21.69 -18.57
CA ASP A 615 3.67 21.99 -17.37
C ASP A 615 4.38 22.96 -16.40
N ASN A 616 5.72 23.07 -16.47
CA ASN A 616 6.49 23.86 -15.51
C ASN A 616 6.77 25.28 -15.99
N ILE A 617 7.13 25.48 -17.27
CA ILE A 617 7.41 26.83 -17.80
C ILE A 617 6.19 27.77 -17.65
N PRO A 618 4.94 27.38 -17.95
CA PRO A 618 3.80 28.29 -17.86
C PRO A 618 3.54 28.85 -16.45
N ARG A 619 3.94 28.13 -15.40
CA ARG A 619 3.71 28.54 -14.00
C ARG A 619 4.35 29.89 -13.70
N MET A 620 5.50 30.19 -14.31
CA MET A 620 6.19 31.48 -14.13
C MET A 620 5.67 32.62 -15.01
N LEU A 621 4.87 32.33 -16.06
CA LEU A 621 4.47 33.33 -17.05
C LEU A 621 3.22 34.13 -16.65
N PRO A 622 3.06 35.39 -17.15
CA PRO A 622 1.78 36.09 -17.14
C PRO A 622 0.83 35.54 -18.20
N LYS A 623 -0.49 35.71 -17.99
CA LYS A 623 -1.56 35.13 -18.85
C LYS A 623 -1.49 35.50 -20.34
N HIS A 624 -0.82 36.59 -20.69
CA HIS A 624 -0.77 37.12 -22.06
C HIS A 624 0.50 36.71 -22.84
N LEU A 625 1.43 36.00 -22.20
CA LEU A 625 2.69 35.53 -22.80
C LEU A 625 2.73 34.00 -22.84
N ALA A 626 3.47 33.48 -23.80
CA ALA A 626 3.82 32.08 -23.98
C ALA A 626 5.34 31.95 -24.16
N ALA A 627 5.87 30.77 -23.93
CA ALA A 627 7.29 30.46 -24.17
C ALA A 627 7.46 29.79 -25.53
N GLU A 628 8.21 30.40 -26.45
CA GLU A 628 8.70 29.71 -27.65
C GLU A 628 10.07 29.11 -27.35
N VAL A 629 10.17 27.78 -27.37
CA VAL A 629 11.37 27.03 -26.97
C VAL A 629 11.88 26.19 -28.15
N ASP A 630 13.14 26.35 -28.52
CA ASP A 630 13.79 25.59 -29.59
C ASP A 630 14.60 24.42 -29.04
N ALA A 631 14.04 23.22 -29.17
CA ALA A 631 14.60 21.97 -28.67
C ALA A 631 15.95 21.55 -29.27
N SER A 632 16.41 22.23 -30.34
CA SER A 632 17.71 21.97 -30.95
C SER A 632 18.87 22.75 -30.32
N THR A 633 18.58 23.61 -29.33
CA THR A 633 19.56 24.57 -28.78
C THR A 633 20.35 24.07 -27.57
N TRP A 634 20.05 22.87 -27.05
CA TRP A 634 20.79 22.25 -25.95
C TRP A 634 21.06 20.76 -26.22
N GLU A 635 22.05 20.22 -25.53
CA GLU A 635 22.38 18.80 -25.57
C GLU A 635 21.50 18.01 -24.60
N VAL A 636 20.85 16.95 -25.09
CA VAL A 636 20.07 16.02 -24.27
C VAL A 636 20.98 14.94 -23.70
N PRO A 637 20.96 14.66 -22.37
CA PRO A 637 21.71 13.57 -21.77
C PRO A 637 21.45 12.23 -22.46
N LYS A 638 22.52 11.46 -22.70
CA LYS A 638 22.46 10.14 -23.38
C LYS A 638 21.45 9.19 -22.75
N VAL A 639 21.35 9.19 -21.42
CA VAL A 639 20.35 8.39 -20.68
C VAL A 639 18.92 8.70 -21.11
N LEU A 640 18.58 9.98 -21.30
CA LEU A 640 17.24 10.40 -21.70
C LEU A 640 16.97 10.09 -23.17
N LEU A 641 17.95 10.28 -24.05
CA LEU A 641 17.83 9.87 -25.46
C LEU A 641 17.63 8.36 -25.59
N TRP A 642 18.43 7.57 -24.86
CA TRP A 642 18.27 6.12 -24.86
C TRP A 642 16.90 5.70 -24.33
N LEU A 643 16.43 6.28 -23.21
CA LEU A 643 15.11 5.99 -22.65
C LEU A 643 13.97 6.32 -23.63
N LYS A 644 14.09 7.44 -24.35
CA LYS A 644 13.15 7.83 -25.39
C LYS A 644 13.09 6.79 -26.51
N GLN A 645 14.25 6.40 -27.04
CA GLN A 645 14.35 5.42 -28.13
C GLN A 645 13.86 4.03 -27.68
N ALA A 646 14.41 3.51 -26.59
CA ALA A 646 14.08 2.20 -26.03
C ALA A 646 12.61 2.09 -25.59
N GLY A 647 12.02 3.19 -25.11
CA GLY A 647 10.62 3.26 -24.73
C GLY A 647 9.65 3.48 -25.91
N ASN A 648 10.16 3.82 -27.09
CA ASN A 648 9.39 4.34 -28.21
C ASN A 648 8.49 5.53 -27.79
N VAL A 649 9.07 6.46 -27.03
CA VAL A 649 8.36 7.63 -26.49
C VAL A 649 8.32 8.73 -27.54
N SER A 650 7.13 9.27 -27.81
CA SER A 650 6.95 10.38 -28.76
C SER A 650 7.70 11.62 -28.27
N SER A 651 8.13 12.49 -29.18
CA SER A 651 8.89 13.69 -28.83
C SER A 651 8.08 14.65 -27.92
N ARG A 652 6.75 14.70 -28.08
CA ARG A 652 5.85 15.47 -27.20
C ARG A 652 5.75 14.85 -25.81
N GLU A 653 5.56 13.54 -25.71
CA GLU A 653 5.51 12.86 -24.40
C GLU A 653 6.86 12.93 -23.68
N PHE A 654 7.96 12.91 -24.43
CA PHE A 654 9.32 13.12 -23.91
C PHE A 654 9.48 14.49 -23.23
N ALA A 655 8.97 15.56 -23.87
CA ALA A 655 8.96 16.92 -23.32
C ALA A 655 8.03 17.11 -22.12
N ARG A 656 6.97 16.32 -22.03
CA ARG A 656 5.99 16.35 -20.93
C ARG A 656 6.37 15.45 -19.74
N THR A 657 7.13 14.38 -19.97
CA THR A 657 7.47 13.44 -18.90
C THR A 657 8.76 13.83 -18.19
N TRP A 658 9.79 14.17 -18.96
CA TRP A 658 11.15 14.37 -18.45
C TRP A 658 11.63 15.80 -18.70
N ASN A 659 12.72 16.15 -18.04
CA ASN A 659 13.35 17.46 -18.15
C ASN A 659 14.06 17.70 -19.50
N THR A 660 14.20 16.66 -20.33
CA THR A 660 14.85 16.70 -21.66
C THR A 660 16.27 17.25 -21.67
N GLY A 661 16.96 17.29 -20.53
CA GLY A 661 18.30 17.87 -20.39
C GLY A 661 18.36 19.23 -19.74
N LEU A 662 17.22 19.87 -19.44
CA LEU A 662 17.16 21.18 -18.77
C LEU A 662 16.53 21.03 -17.39
N GLY A 663 17.28 21.22 -16.31
CA GLY A 663 16.72 21.17 -14.95
C GLY A 663 16.07 22.49 -14.51
N MET A 664 16.42 23.60 -15.14
CA MET A 664 15.89 24.92 -14.82
C MET A 664 15.74 25.73 -16.11
N VAL A 665 14.65 26.49 -16.24
CA VAL A 665 14.45 27.48 -17.31
C VAL A 665 14.21 28.85 -16.68
N ILE A 666 14.89 29.88 -17.20
CA ILE A 666 14.96 31.22 -16.61
C ILE A 666 14.52 32.24 -17.65
N VAL A 667 13.70 33.21 -17.26
CA VAL A 667 13.33 34.38 -18.06
C VAL A 667 14.22 35.56 -17.66
N VAL A 668 14.84 36.21 -18.64
CA VAL A 668 15.65 37.42 -18.48
C VAL A 668 15.28 38.43 -19.56
N LYS A 669 15.53 39.72 -19.31
CA LYS A 669 15.42 40.74 -20.36
C LYS A 669 16.46 40.46 -21.45
N GLU A 670 16.13 40.72 -22.72
CA GLU A 670 17.07 40.53 -23.84
C GLU A 670 18.40 41.25 -23.59
N GLU A 671 18.35 42.50 -23.11
CA GLU A 671 19.54 43.29 -22.83
C GLU A 671 20.41 42.77 -21.66
N LEU A 672 19.88 41.88 -20.82
CA LEU A 672 20.60 41.27 -19.68
C LEU A 672 20.98 39.80 -19.92
N ALA A 673 20.65 39.23 -21.08
CA ALA A 673 20.82 37.80 -21.34
C ALA A 673 22.29 37.34 -21.28
N GLU A 674 23.20 38.14 -21.84
CA GLU A 674 24.64 37.85 -21.81
C GLU A 674 25.22 37.96 -20.39
N ASP A 675 24.82 38.99 -19.63
CA ASP A 675 25.26 39.17 -18.25
C ASP A 675 24.77 38.04 -17.34
N ALA A 676 23.50 37.64 -17.48
CA ALA A 676 22.94 36.51 -16.76
C ALA A 676 23.66 35.20 -17.12
N THR A 677 23.88 34.96 -18.42
CA THR A 677 24.62 33.78 -18.90
C THR A 677 26.01 33.72 -18.30
N LYS A 678 26.75 34.83 -18.33
CA LYS A 678 28.09 34.92 -17.76
C LYS A 678 28.10 34.65 -16.27
N VAL A 679 27.20 35.27 -15.49
CA VAL A 679 27.12 35.05 -14.04
C VAL A 679 26.84 33.59 -13.69
N LEU A 680 25.96 32.94 -14.43
CA LEU A 680 25.61 31.53 -14.22
C LEU A 680 26.76 30.60 -14.61
N GLN A 681 27.46 30.88 -15.72
CA GLN A 681 28.64 30.13 -16.15
C GLN A 681 29.84 30.30 -15.21
N ASP A 682 30.09 31.52 -14.73
CA ASP A 682 31.12 31.82 -13.74
C ASP A 682 30.85 31.07 -12.41
N ALA A 683 29.57 30.78 -12.12
CA ALA A 683 29.14 29.97 -10.98
C ALA A 683 29.11 28.45 -11.26
N GLY A 684 29.55 28.01 -12.45
CA GLY A 684 29.72 26.59 -12.80
C GLY A 684 28.54 25.94 -13.51
N GLU A 685 27.58 26.72 -14.01
CA GLU A 685 26.45 26.21 -14.80
C GLU A 685 26.76 26.09 -16.29
N LYS A 686 26.17 25.08 -16.93
CA LYS A 686 26.06 25.03 -18.39
C LYS A 686 24.76 25.70 -18.80
N VAL A 687 24.87 26.82 -19.52
CA VAL A 687 23.74 27.68 -19.89
C VAL A 687 23.55 27.62 -21.40
N SER A 688 22.31 27.41 -21.83
CA SER A 688 21.90 27.49 -23.24
C SER A 688 20.84 28.56 -23.41
N ARG A 689 20.88 29.34 -24.50
CA ARG A 689 19.77 30.20 -24.89
C ARG A 689 18.73 29.35 -25.59
N VAL A 690 17.63 29.04 -24.90
CA VAL A 690 16.67 28.01 -25.34
C VAL A 690 15.46 28.57 -26.05
N GLY A 691 15.24 29.88 -25.98
CA GLY A 691 14.05 30.48 -26.58
C GLY A 691 13.79 31.90 -26.14
N ARG A 692 12.52 32.30 -26.22
CA ARG A 692 12.05 33.64 -25.87
C ARG A 692 10.56 33.64 -25.49
N LEU A 693 10.12 34.71 -24.85
CA LEU A 693 8.72 35.00 -24.62
C LEU A 693 8.08 35.59 -25.87
N VAL A 694 6.89 35.10 -26.21
CA VAL A 694 6.06 35.56 -27.32
C VAL A 694 4.65 35.86 -26.83
N ARG A 695 3.86 36.58 -27.62
CA ARG A 695 2.44 36.78 -27.31
C ARG A 695 1.70 35.44 -27.33
N LYS A 696 0.94 35.16 -26.27
CA LYS A 696 0.11 33.94 -26.19
C LYS A 696 -1.01 33.98 -27.23
N THR A 697 -1.12 32.91 -28.00
CA THR A 697 -2.25 32.64 -28.91
C THR A 697 -3.09 31.51 -28.31
N ASP A 698 -2.72 30.26 -28.61
CA ASP A 698 -3.45 29.07 -28.15
C ASP A 698 -2.65 28.20 -27.16
N GLU A 699 -1.34 28.02 -27.39
CA GLU A 699 -0.45 27.21 -26.54
C GLU A 699 0.35 28.07 -25.54
N GLU A 700 0.63 27.53 -24.34
CA GLU A 700 1.48 28.19 -23.33
C GLU A 700 2.98 27.96 -23.57
N VAL A 701 3.33 26.83 -24.18
CA VAL A 701 4.69 26.49 -24.59
C VAL A 701 4.66 26.02 -26.04
N ILE A 702 5.31 26.79 -26.92
CA ILE A 702 5.48 26.47 -28.34
C ILE A 702 6.84 25.80 -28.51
N LEU A 703 6.86 24.46 -28.52
CA LEU A 703 8.08 23.68 -28.77
C LEU A 703 8.39 23.62 -30.27
N ARG A 704 9.58 24.11 -30.64
CA ARG A 704 10.14 24.06 -32.00
C ARG A 704 11.20 22.97 -32.09
N ASN A 705 11.36 22.37 -33.27
CA ASN A 705 12.45 21.44 -33.61
C ASN A 705 12.61 20.20 -32.70
N PHE A 706 11.63 19.88 -31.86
CA PHE A 706 11.70 18.77 -30.90
C PHE A 706 11.72 17.38 -31.56
N GLU A 707 11.41 17.27 -32.85
CA GLU A 707 11.57 16.03 -33.62
C GLU A 707 13.04 15.66 -33.91
N HIS A 708 13.98 16.59 -33.70
CA HIS A 708 15.41 16.29 -33.76
C HIS A 708 15.80 15.15 -32.80
N TRP A 709 15.13 15.04 -31.65
CA TRP A 709 15.37 13.98 -30.66
C TRP A 709 15.06 12.56 -31.16
N ASN A 710 14.46 12.40 -32.34
CA ASN A 710 14.29 11.09 -32.98
C ASN A 710 15.52 10.63 -33.77
N ARG A 711 16.47 11.54 -34.07
CA ARG A 711 17.55 11.32 -35.05
C ARG A 711 18.92 11.04 -34.41
N SER A 712 18.98 10.98 -33.09
CA SER A 712 20.21 10.97 -32.28
C SER A 712 20.29 9.74 -31.41
#